data_AF-S9QWC3-F1
#
_entry.id   AF-S9QWC3-F1
#
_cell.length_a   1.000
_cell.length_b   1.000
_cell.length_c   1.000
_cell.angle_alpha   90.00
_cell.angle_beta   90.00
_cell.angle_gamma   90.00
#
_symmetry.space_group_name_H-M   'P 1'
#
loop_
_entity.id
_entity.type
_entity.pdbx_description
1 polymer ?
#
loop_
_entity_poly.entity_id
_entity_poly.type
_entity_poly.pdbx_seq_one_letter_code
_entity_poly.pdbx_strand_id
1 'polypeptide(L)'
;MTMFRFSSSRPRRRTLLAFGMWMAALYAPLAAAQRPAPAPASTSTLPTVPTPLPSALNNGSPQEASKYYKELSGKLGLLTPTTIEAQANVKVLLNYLGYQEFSPEDIEFATPESLMAPAPGKPGTGAPVLRIGSKVSLQSDTGSFFARCRNCQSSVNNGAPDSITTHITSPNPVPFIVFEVVDAGQGKIALKADTGQFVARCLNCIIGGRFPDFVTVHAIGPIPPPFAQFTPEVLPNGKIALKADTGKYVNRCRGCSSATASDTVTINVTDPLKDTSAQWTVVTRAPGPTPAPAPRPGEILVSRFFAPKIVNFAVSAEKRQTGWRRLVRINSRPGSEANKHFVESAWILFNHFTGPDIHSPFGGSNVPTLEVKPSPWGNVTVSTPPSKKNSSVNTQVALVTRCPESTPQCQGAALNSIYWLDFGPSEKGYKLSYQLDAFFDAGSLPGDKQQAPYFVPNGCDTCHGSLRGNAVLNHLDTDHWMDRLADGDFPALARPEAPAVLFDAGKDIKSPQYAAAFDVLRRLNQEIATMQQRTNPAGFHLAATRKWLEMHQTAVAPELDLVKRSVNFFNTGHPLKKDRKPSSAPLNWTASAEDRELIGLMNKYCYRCHGAVRFDVFSKDMVADESSPILDRLDPNPTQQKILGFKMPVDRDMDPKDKQRLMELIEKLYDETH
;
A
#
# COMPACT_ATOMS: atom_id res chain seq x y z
N MET A 1 44.78 -61.01 6.21
CA MET A 1 44.09 -61.78 5.16
C MET A 1 43.60 -60.79 4.10
N THR A 2 44.46 -60.44 3.14
CA THR A 2 44.50 -60.90 1.71
C THR A 2 43.40 -60.24 0.87
N MET A 3 43.67 -59.07 0.28
CA MET A 3 44.25 -58.79 -1.07
C MET A 3 43.25 -58.94 -2.23
N PHE A 4 43.12 -57.90 -3.06
CA PHE A 4 43.42 -57.97 -4.50
C PHE A 4 43.83 -56.59 -5.05
N ARG A 5 44.80 -56.59 -5.97
CA ARG A 5 45.47 -55.46 -6.63
C ARG A 5 45.31 -55.56 -8.17
N PHE A 6 45.67 -54.44 -8.84
CA PHE A 6 46.18 -54.26 -10.23
C PHE A 6 45.14 -54.20 -11.37
N SER A 7 45.30 -53.45 -12.48
CA SER A 7 46.39 -52.63 -13.04
C SER A 7 45.87 -51.73 -14.20
N SER A 8 46.57 -50.60 -14.36
CA SER A 8 46.85 -49.71 -15.52
C SER A 8 46.44 -50.08 -16.97
N SER A 9 46.17 -49.04 -17.79
CA SER A 9 47.00 -48.65 -18.95
C SER A 9 46.47 -47.40 -19.70
N ARG A 10 47.38 -46.48 -20.06
CA ARG A 10 47.19 -45.35 -21.00
C ARG A 10 47.19 -45.81 -22.47
N PRO A 11 46.90 -44.92 -23.45
CA PRO A 11 48.02 -44.32 -24.17
C PRO A 11 47.93 -42.80 -24.49
N ARG A 12 49.13 -42.24 -24.72
CA ARG A 12 49.52 -40.93 -25.33
C ARG A 12 49.27 -40.96 -26.87
N ARG A 13 49.38 -39.94 -27.74
CA ARG A 13 50.19 -38.69 -27.84
C ARG A 13 49.84 -37.95 -29.18
N ARG A 14 50.27 -36.67 -29.28
CA ARG A 14 50.67 -35.79 -30.43
C ARG A 14 49.88 -34.46 -30.43
N THR A 15 50.37 -33.28 -30.01
CA THR A 15 51.54 -32.41 -30.38
C THR A 15 51.42 -31.93 -31.85
N LEU A 16 51.40 -30.64 -32.25
CA LEU A 16 52.35 -29.50 -32.17
C LEU A 16 51.64 -28.21 -32.73
N LEU A 17 51.79 -26.99 -32.15
CA LEU A 17 52.63 -25.82 -32.60
C LEU A 17 52.13 -25.12 -33.92
N ALA A 18 52.16 -23.80 -34.18
CA ALA A 18 52.85 -22.64 -33.61
C ALA A 18 52.33 -21.29 -34.24
N PHE A 19 52.52 -20.17 -33.50
CA PHE A 19 53.09 -18.84 -33.88
C PHE A 19 52.57 -17.88 -34.99
N GLY A 20 52.64 -16.56 -34.64
CA GLY A 20 52.86 -15.38 -35.52
C GLY A 20 51.65 -14.41 -35.59
N MET A 21 51.58 -13.22 -34.97
CA MET A 21 52.43 -12.00 -34.89
C MET A 21 52.42 -11.10 -36.14
N TRP A 22 51.75 -9.95 -35.99
CA TRP A 22 51.90 -8.58 -36.57
C TRP A 22 52.39 -8.37 -38.03
N MET A 23 51.66 -7.50 -38.77
CA MET A 23 52.21 -6.29 -39.42
C MET A 23 51.11 -5.42 -40.06
N ALA A 24 51.31 -4.11 -39.98
CA ALA A 24 50.53 -3.04 -40.59
C ALA A 24 51.11 -2.62 -41.95
N ALA A 25 50.29 -2.05 -42.86
CA ALA A 25 50.68 -0.95 -43.75
C ALA A 25 49.51 -0.45 -44.62
N LEU A 26 49.17 0.83 -44.41
CA LEU A 26 48.92 1.92 -45.37
C LEU A 26 48.54 1.58 -46.84
N TYR A 27 47.37 2.09 -47.26
CA TYR A 27 47.15 2.65 -48.60
C TYR A 27 46.14 3.81 -48.52
N ALA A 28 46.48 4.93 -49.16
CA ALA A 28 45.63 6.07 -49.49
C ALA A 28 46.06 6.56 -50.89
N PRO A 29 45.33 7.47 -51.58
CA PRO A 29 43.88 7.56 -51.77
C PRO A 29 43.52 7.66 -53.28
N LEU A 30 42.23 7.60 -53.62
CA LEU A 30 41.71 8.13 -54.89
C LEU A 30 40.49 8.98 -54.60
N ALA A 31 40.61 10.27 -54.91
CA ALA A 31 39.59 11.28 -54.71
C ALA A 31 38.55 11.21 -55.82
N ALA A 32 37.28 11.05 -55.43
CA ALA A 32 36.12 11.38 -56.26
C ALA A 32 35.22 12.30 -55.44
N ALA A 33 34.99 13.51 -55.94
CA ALA A 33 34.16 14.52 -55.32
C ALA A 33 32.69 14.06 -55.30
N GLN A 34 32.18 13.76 -54.09
CA GLN A 34 30.76 13.56 -53.84
C GLN A 34 30.26 14.61 -52.84
N ARG A 35 29.06 15.11 -53.13
CA ARG A 35 28.33 16.18 -52.43
C ARG A 35 28.26 15.93 -50.91
N PRO A 36 28.18 16.99 -50.07
CA PRO A 36 28.13 16.84 -48.62
C PRO A 36 26.91 16.02 -48.21
N ALA A 37 27.18 14.88 -47.57
CA ALA A 37 26.16 14.12 -46.84
C ALA A 37 25.73 14.91 -45.59
N PRO A 38 24.44 14.85 -45.20
CA PRO A 38 23.97 15.46 -43.97
C PRO A 38 24.72 14.88 -42.77
N ALA A 39 25.03 15.74 -41.80
CA ALA A 39 25.76 15.37 -40.59
C ALA A 39 25.11 14.12 -39.93
N PRO A 40 25.91 13.10 -39.53
CA PRO A 40 25.37 11.97 -38.80
C PRO A 40 24.73 12.51 -37.51
N ALA A 41 23.47 12.13 -37.29
CA ALA A 41 22.79 12.35 -36.03
C ALA A 41 23.72 11.87 -34.90
N SER A 42 23.94 12.74 -33.92
CA SER A 42 24.70 12.43 -32.72
C SER A 42 24.17 11.12 -32.15
N THR A 43 24.99 10.08 -32.20
CA THR A 43 24.79 8.89 -31.38
C THR A 43 24.72 9.38 -29.94
N SER A 44 23.51 9.38 -29.39
CA SER A 44 23.27 9.54 -27.97
C SER A 44 24.14 8.52 -27.27
N THR A 45 25.29 8.98 -26.77
CA THR A 45 26.08 8.23 -25.82
C THR A 45 25.20 8.07 -24.60
N LEU A 46 24.71 6.84 -24.38
CA LEU A 46 24.13 6.46 -23.11
C LEU A 46 25.05 6.98 -22.00
N PRO A 47 24.53 7.72 -21.00
CA PRO A 47 25.37 8.24 -19.94
C PRO A 47 26.19 7.09 -19.35
N THR A 48 27.50 7.27 -19.31
CA THR A 48 28.44 6.31 -18.70
C THR A 48 27.97 6.03 -17.29
N VAL A 49 27.47 4.82 -17.06
CA VAL A 49 27.08 4.35 -15.73
C VAL A 49 28.35 4.31 -14.89
N PRO A 50 28.45 5.08 -13.79
CA PRO A 50 29.64 5.08 -12.95
C PRO A 50 29.91 3.67 -12.42
N THR A 51 31.19 3.29 -12.32
CA THR A 51 31.61 2.01 -11.75
C THR A 51 31.03 1.86 -10.33
N PRO A 52 30.33 0.76 -10.02
CA PRO A 52 29.76 0.55 -8.69
C PRO A 52 30.85 0.56 -7.62
N LEU A 53 30.65 1.34 -6.56
CA LEU A 53 31.51 1.26 -5.38
C LEU A 53 31.29 -0.08 -4.67
N PRO A 54 32.34 -0.74 -4.13
CA PRO A 54 32.18 -1.92 -3.30
C PRO A 54 31.26 -1.62 -2.11
N SER A 55 30.20 -2.42 -1.97
CA SER A 55 29.25 -2.34 -0.86
C SER A 55 29.31 -3.63 -0.05
N ALA A 56 29.08 -3.51 1.27
CA ALA A 56 28.90 -4.67 2.14
C ALA A 56 27.63 -5.49 1.80
N LEU A 57 26.70 -4.90 1.04
CA LEU A 57 25.43 -5.52 0.65
C LEU A 57 25.40 -5.83 -0.85
N ASN A 58 24.68 -6.89 -1.21
CA ASN A 58 24.42 -7.19 -2.61
C ASN A 58 23.31 -6.26 -3.12
N ASN A 59 23.71 -5.17 -3.74
CA ASN A 59 22.79 -4.13 -4.22
C ASN A 59 22.14 -4.47 -5.58
N GLY A 60 22.60 -5.52 -6.25
CA GLY A 60 22.13 -5.89 -7.59
C GLY A 60 22.48 -4.85 -8.67
N SER A 61 21.75 -4.91 -9.78
CA SER A 61 21.92 -4.04 -10.95
C SER A 61 20.60 -3.83 -11.69
N PRO A 62 20.48 -2.78 -12.55
CA PRO A 62 19.30 -2.60 -13.40
C PRO A 62 19.03 -3.80 -14.31
N GLN A 63 20.08 -4.47 -14.81
CA GLN A 63 19.97 -5.62 -15.70
C GLN A 63 19.42 -6.85 -14.97
N GLU A 64 19.88 -7.09 -13.73
CA GLU A 64 19.34 -8.15 -12.87
C GLU A 64 17.88 -7.89 -12.50
N ALA A 65 17.53 -6.64 -12.16
CA ALA A 65 16.15 -6.25 -11.88
C ALA A 65 15.22 -6.46 -13.08
N SER A 66 15.65 -6.03 -14.27
CA SER A 66 14.93 -6.25 -15.54
C SER A 66 14.69 -7.74 -15.80
N LYS A 67 15.74 -8.56 -15.69
CA LYS A 67 15.64 -10.01 -15.85
C LYS A 67 14.67 -10.61 -14.84
N TYR A 68 14.80 -10.22 -13.57
CA TYR A 68 13.94 -10.69 -12.50
C TYR A 68 12.45 -10.35 -12.74
N TYR A 69 12.12 -9.13 -13.15
CA TYR A 69 10.73 -8.76 -13.45
C TYR A 69 10.15 -9.54 -14.64
N LYS A 70 10.96 -9.81 -15.66
CA LYS A 70 10.54 -10.67 -16.79
C LYS A 70 10.24 -12.09 -16.34
N GLU A 71 11.09 -12.66 -15.48
CA GLU A 71 10.87 -13.99 -14.89
C GLU A 71 9.64 -14.01 -13.97
N LEU A 72 9.48 -13.00 -13.11
CA LEU A 72 8.30 -12.82 -12.24
C LEU A 72 7.02 -12.79 -13.07
N SER A 73 6.97 -11.97 -14.12
CA SER A 73 5.81 -11.88 -15.03
C SER A 73 5.48 -13.21 -15.68
N GLY A 74 6.48 -13.94 -16.16
CA GLY A 74 6.28 -15.26 -16.74
C GLY A 74 5.72 -16.28 -15.75
N LYS A 75 6.11 -16.20 -14.48
CA LYS A 75 5.65 -17.12 -13.42
C LYS A 75 4.27 -16.75 -12.85
N LEU A 76 4.04 -15.46 -12.62
CA LEU A 76 2.87 -14.97 -11.90
C LEU A 76 1.76 -14.43 -12.82
N GLY A 77 2.01 -14.22 -14.11
CA GLY A 77 0.99 -13.73 -15.03
C GLY A 77 0.47 -12.32 -14.70
N LEU A 78 1.21 -11.52 -13.92
CA LEU A 78 0.86 -10.12 -13.65
C LEU A 78 0.74 -9.31 -14.94
N LEU A 79 1.74 -9.48 -15.81
CA LEU A 79 1.82 -9.00 -17.19
C LEU A 79 2.68 -10.00 -17.98
N THR A 80 2.88 -9.77 -19.27
CA THR A 80 3.82 -10.57 -20.05
C THR A 80 5.27 -10.09 -19.81
N PRO A 81 6.29 -10.94 -20.03
CA PRO A 81 7.69 -10.52 -19.97
C PRO A 81 8.01 -9.33 -20.90
N THR A 82 7.30 -9.19 -22.02
CA THR A 82 7.53 -8.08 -22.97
C THR A 82 6.81 -6.79 -22.58
N THR A 83 5.78 -6.85 -21.73
CA THR A 83 4.96 -5.68 -21.37
C THR A 83 5.14 -5.17 -19.95
N ILE A 84 5.73 -5.96 -19.04
CA ILE A 84 5.83 -5.58 -17.62
C ILE A 84 6.52 -4.24 -17.37
N GLU A 85 7.68 -4.01 -17.97
CA GLU A 85 8.47 -2.79 -17.71
C GLU A 85 7.75 -1.52 -18.22
N ALA A 86 6.95 -1.64 -19.28
CA ALA A 86 6.26 -0.49 -19.89
C ALA A 86 4.86 -0.23 -19.29
N GLN A 87 4.18 -1.27 -18.81
CA GLN A 87 2.76 -1.19 -18.43
C GLN A 87 2.52 -1.34 -16.93
N ALA A 88 3.43 -1.96 -16.18
CA ALA A 88 3.23 -2.18 -14.75
C ALA A 88 3.11 -0.85 -14.00
N ASN A 89 2.04 -0.75 -13.23
CA ASN A 89 1.80 0.27 -12.22
C ASN A 89 0.90 -0.30 -11.13
N VAL A 90 0.67 0.48 -10.06
CA VAL A 90 -0.19 0.06 -8.95
C VAL A 90 -1.61 -0.26 -9.42
N LYS A 91 -2.17 0.42 -10.44
CA LYS A 91 -3.52 0.09 -10.95
C LYS A 91 -3.58 -1.29 -11.60
N VAL A 92 -2.56 -1.66 -12.38
CA VAL A 92 -2.43 -3.01 -12.95
C VAL A 92 -2.33 -4.06 -11.85
N LEU A 93 -1.54 -3.80 -10.81
CA LEU A 93 -1.44 -4.68 -9.64
C LEU A 93 -2.81 -4.86 -8.95
N LEU A 94 -3.56 -3.79 -8.73
CA LEU A 94 -4.89 -3.88 -8.12
C LEU A 94 -5.86 -4.69 -8.97
N ASN A 95 -5.86 -4.48 -10.29
CA ASN A 95 -6.67 -5.27 -11.21
C ASN A 95 -6.29 -6.76 -11.18
N TYR A 96 -4.99 -7.07 -11.14
CA TYR A 96 -4.45 -8.42 -11.03
C TYR A 96 -4.90 -9.13 -9.75
N LEU A 97 -4.96 -8.41 -8.62
CA LEU A 97 -5.44 -8.91 -7.33
C LEU A 97 -6.98 -9.07 -7.26
N GLY A 98 -7.71 -8.46 -8.20
CA GLY A 98 -9.18 -8.49 -8.27
C GLY A 98 -9.89 -7.24 -7.74
N TYR A 99 -9.17 -6.13 -7.58
CA TYR A 99 -9.65 -4.86 -7.01
C TYR A 99 -9.78 -3.76 -8.05
N GLN A 100 -10.57 -4.01 -9.09
CA GLN A 100 -10.72 -3.08 -10.20
C GLN A 100 -11.45 -1.79 -9.81
N GLU A 101 -12.18 -1.82 -8.68
CA GLU A 101 -12.90 -0.67 -8.14
C GLU A 101 -12.01 0.36 -7.43
N PHE A 102 -10.79 -0.01 -7.03
CA PHE A 102 -9.87 0.91 -6.35
C PHE A 102 -8.89 1.53 -7.35
N SER A 103 -8.67 2.83 -7.22
CA SER A 103 -7.54 3.55 -7.81
C SER A 103 -6.28 3.41 -6.92
N PRO A 104 -5.07 3.63 -7.47
CA PRO A 104 -3.87 3.77 -6.64
C PRO A 104 -4.03 4.80 -5.53
N GLU A 105 -4.69 5.93 -5.83
CA GLU A 105 -4.94 7.02 -4.89
C GLU A 105 -5.88 6.60 -3.76
N ASP A 106 -6.89 5.77 -4.04
CA ASP A 106 -7.74 5.20 -2.99
C ASP A 106 -6.89 4.38 -2.01
N ILE A 107 -5.96 3.57 -2.54
CA ILE A 107 -5.11 2.73 -1.70
C ILE A 107 -4.08 3.55 -0.91
N GLU A 108 -3.48 4.59 -1.49
CA GLU A 108 -2.50 5.46 -0.82
C GLU A 108 -3.14 6.39 0.21
N PHE A 109 -4.29 7.02 -0.10
CA PHE A 109 -4.79 8.16 0.67
C PHE A 109 -6.11 7.94 1.41
N ALA A 110 -6.91 6.92 1.08
CA ALA A 110 -8.15 6.68 1.81
C ALA A 110 -7.85 6.34 3.28
N THR A 111 -8.78 6.64 4.18
CA THR A 111 -8.57 6.34 5.59
C THR A 111 -8.54 4.82 5.80
N PRO A 112 -7.77 4.31 6.77
CA PRO A 112 -7.77 2.88 7.08
C PRO A 112 -9.18 2.34 7.33
N GLU A 113 -10.04 3.12 7.99
CA GLU A 113 -11.44 2.75 8.28
C GLU A 113 -12.24 2.54 7.00
N SER A 114 -12.10 3.42 6.00
CA SER A 114 -12.89 3.29 4.78
C SER A 114 -12.44 2.12 3.91
N LEU A 115 -11.16 1.74 3.95
CA LEU A 115 -10.63 0.59 3.21
C LEU A 115 -10.84 -0.75 3.92
N MET A 116 -10.77 -0.77 5.25
CA MET A 116 -10.94 -1.98 6.07
C MET A 116 -12.39 -2.24 6.47
N ALA A 117 -13.28 -1.26 6.31
CA ALA A 117 -14.70 -1.42 6.58
C ALA A 117 -15.23 -2.64 5.80
N PRO A 118 -16.04 -3.50 6.44
CA PRO A 118 -16.80 -4.50 5.71
C PRO A 118 -17.56 -3.80 4.59
N ALA A 119 -17.64 -4.44 3.41
CA ALA A 119 -18.74 -4.20 2.50
C ALA A 119 -20.02 -4.04 3.35
N PRO A 120 -20.73 -2.89 3.32
CA PRO A 120 -21.94 -2.75 4.09
C PRO A 120 -22.88 -3.87 3.67
N GLY A 121 -23.03 -4.87 4.55
CA GLY A 121 -23.97 -5.95 4.36
C GLY A 121 -25.34 -5.31 4.29
N LYS A 122 -25.97 -5.35 3.12
CA LYS A 122 -27.31 -4.80 2.93
C LYS A 122 -28.25 -5.60 3.87
N PRO A 123 -29.04 -4.93 4.71
CA PRO A 123 -30.23 -4.21 4.29
C PRO A 123 -29.94 -2.71 4.22
N GLY A 124 -30.33 -2.10 3.11
CA GLY A 124 -29.81 -0.80 2.70
C GLY A 124 -30.41 0.35 3.50
N THR A 125 -29.56 1.11 4.18
CA THR A 125 -29.86 2.47 4.69
C THR A 125 -28.62 3.38 4.74
N GLY A 126 -27.57 3.08 3.98
CA GLY A 126 -26.53 4.06 3.63
C GLY A 126 -26.92 4.78 2.34
N ALA A 127 -27.05 6.11 2.38
CA ALA A 127 -27.47 6.98 1.28
C ALA A 127 -26.81 6.60 -0.07
N PRO A 128 -27.56 6.05 -1.04
CA PRO A 128 -26.98 5.75 -2.33
C PRO A 128 -26.84 7.05 -3.11
N VAL A 129 -25.59 7.50 -3.29
CA VAL A 129 -25.29 8.58 -4.23
C VAL A 129 -25.69 8.13 -5.63
N LEU A 130 -26.34 9.01 -6.40
CA LEU A 130 -26.68 8.78 -7.81
C LEU A 130 -25.38 8.69 -8.63
N ARG A 131 -24.88 7.47 -8.82
CA ARG A 131 -23.65 7.22 -9.61
C ARG A 131 -23.97 7.34 -11.09
N ILE A 132 -23.17 8.11 -11.82
CA ILE A 132 -23.25 8.18 -13.29
C ILE A 132 -23.15 6.77 -13.89
N GLY A 133 -23.98 6.48 -14.88
CA GLY A 133 -24.09 5.18 -15.55
C GLY A 133 -24.90 4.12 -14.77
N SER A 134 -25.31 4.40 -13.53
CA SER A 134 -26.14 3.47 -12.76
C SER A 134 -27.61 3.55 -13.17
N LYS A 135 -28.31 2.43 -13.02
CA LYS A 135 -29.78 2.40 -13.11
C LYS A 135 -30.38 2.45 -11.71
N VAL A 136 -31.27 3.40 -11.50
CA VAL A 136 -31.86 3.71 -10.19
C VAL A 136 -33.38 3.76 -10.26
N SER A 137 -34.02 3.47 -9.14
CA SER A 137 -35.40 3.85 -8.87
C SER A 137 -35.40 4.84 -7.70
N LEU A 138 -36.35 5.77 -7.67
CA LEU A 138 -36.48 6.74 -6.57
C LEU A 138 -37.78 6.44 -5.84
N GLN A 139 -37.72 6.21 -4.53
CA GLN A 139 -38.90 5.97 -3.70
C GLN A 139 -39.25 7.25 -2.93
N SER A 140 -40.52 7.63 -2.94
CA SER A 140 -41.05 8.80 -2.25
C SER A 140 -41.16 8.59 -0.72
N ASP A 141 -41.53 9.65 -0.02
CA ASP A 141 -41.95 9.67 1.38
C ASP A 141 -43.09 8.69 1.72
N THR A 142 -43.92 8.35 0.73
CA THR A 142 -45.07 7.43 0.89
C THR A 142 -44.74 5.97 0.58
N GLY A 143 -43.49 5.67 0.19
CA GLY A 143 -43.07 4.31 -0.19
C GLY A 143 -43.39 3.94 -1.64
N SER A 144 -44.08 4.79 -2.40
CA SER A 144 -44.31 4.62 -3.83
C SER A 144 -43.09 5.06 -4.65
N PHE A 145 -42.94 4.53 -5.86
CA PHE A 145 -41.81 4.82 -6.75
C PHE A 145 -42.12 5.93 -7.75
N PHE A 146 -41.14 6.80 -7.95
CA PHE A 146 -41.02 7.75 -9.06
C PHE A 146 -41.11 6.98 -10.38
N ALA A 147 -42.16 7.24 -11.13
CA ALA A 147 -42.57 6.41 -12.25
C ALA A 147 -42.95 7.25 -13.46
N ARG A 148 -42.37 6.92 -14.62
CA ARG A 148 -42.91 7.34 -15.89
C ARG A 148 -44.31 6.73 -16.05
N CYS A 149 -45.29 7.56 -16.32
CA CYS A 149 -46.61 7.12 -16.70
C CYS A 149 -47.08 7.82 -17.97
N ARG A 150 -47.36 7.01 -18.98
CA ARG A 150 -47.92 7.44 -20.25
C ARG A 150 -49.42 7.68 -20.11
N ASN A 151 -49.89 8.84 -20.55
CA ASN A 151 -51.30 9.25 -20.53
C ASN A 151 -51.95 9.22 -19.13
N CYS A 152 -51.15 9.29 -18.05
CA CYS A 152 -51.70 9.45 -16.69
C CYS A 152 -52.28 10.84 -16.44
N GLN A 153 -51.93 11.82 -17.27
CA GLN A 153 -52.43 13.18 -17.17
C GLN A 153 -53.53 13.38 -18.22
N SER A 154 -54.73 13.75 -17.79
CA SER A 154 -55.90 13.92 -18.66
C SER A 154 -55.78 15.10 -19.63
N SER A 155 -54.86 16.03 -19.36
CA SER A 155 -54.78 17.29 -20.08
C SER A 155 -53.36 17.87 -20.07
N VAL A 156 -52.58 17.55 -21.11
CA VAL A 156 -51.22 18.05 -21.32
C VAL A 156 -51.19 18.99 -22.54
N ASN A 157 -50.84 20.27 -22.38
CA ASN A 157 -50.91 21.27 -23.48
C ASN A 157 -49.74 21.20 -24.48
N ASN A 158 -48.59 20.64 -24.08
CA ASN A 158 -47.32 20.71 -24.82
C ASN A 158 -46.88 19.34 -25.38
N GLY A 159 -47.80 18.38 -25.53
CA GLY A 159 -47.51 17.12 -26.23
C GLY A 159 -46.51 16.19 -25.52
N ALA A 160 -46.32 16.30 -24.21
CA ALA A 160 -45.54 15.37 -23.40
C ALA A 160 -46.45 14.27 -22.80
N PRO A 161 -46.72 13.16 -23.51
CA PRO A 161 -47.66 12.14 -23.04
C PRO A 161 -47.15 11.40 -21.80
N ASP A 162 -45.84 11.40 -21.56
CA ASP A 162 -45.19 10.75 -20.44
C ASP A 162 -44.99 11.73 -19.28
N SER A 163 -45.76 11.56 -18.21
CA SER A 163 -45.63 12.31 -16.96
C SER A 163 -44.85 11.51 -15.92
N ILE A 164 -44.30 12.17 -14.89
CA ILE A 164 -43.83 11.48 -13.69
C ILE A 164 -44.91 11.49 -12.60
N THR A 165 -45.16 10.31 -12.04
CA THR A 165 -46.12 10.07 -10.95
C THR A 165 -45.48 9.18 -9.89
N THR A 166 -46.15 8.97 -8.76
CA THR A 166 -45.68 8.09 -7.68
C THR A 166 -46.79 7.13 -7.23
N HIS A 167 -47.12 6.15 -8.06
CA HIS A 167 -48.26 5.24 -7.84
C HIS A 167 -47.87 3.76 -7.69
N ILE A 168 -46.62 3.41 -7.96
CA ILE A 168 -46.16 2.02 -7.96
C ILE A 168 -45.55 1.71 -6.60
N THR A 169 -46.09 0.74 -5.89
CA THR A 169 -45.61 0.33 -4.55
C THR A 169 -44.76 -0.94 -4.59
N SER A 170 -44.76 -1.67 -5.71
CA SER A 170 -44.01 -2.90 -5.86
C SER A 170 -42.50 -2.61 -5.89
N PRO A 171 -41.69 -3.29 -5.07
CA PRO A 171 -40.24 -3.19 -5.15
C PRO A 171 -39.66 -3.90 -6.38
N ASN A 172 -40.49 -4.68 -7.10
CA ASN A 172 -40.07 -5.36 -8.32
C ASN A 172 -39.95 -4.37 -9.47
N PRO A 173 -38.77 -4.21 -10.08
CA PRO A 173 -38.55 -3.08 -10.96
C PRO A 173 -39.12 -3.36 -12.34
N VAL A 174 -40.09 -2.52 -12.71
CA VAL A 174 -40.66 -2.41 -14.05
C VAL A 174 -39.93 -1.31 -14.83
N PRO A 175 -39.84 -1.37 -16.17
CA PRO A 175 -38.99 -0.46 -16.96
C PRO A 175 -39.25 1.03 -16.66
N PHE A 176 -40.51 1.40 -16.44
CA PHE A 176 -40.94 2.78 -16.22
C PHE A 176 -40.69 3.33 -14.81
N ILE A 177 -40.10 2.56 -13.88
CA ILE A 177 -39.59 3.08 -12.60
C ILE A 177 -38.07 3.10 -12.52
N VAL A 178 -37.39 2.75 -13.61
CA VAL A 178 -35.93 2.64 -13.67
C VAL A 178 -35.38 3.73 -14.57
N PHE A 179 -34.44 4.51 -14.04
CA PHE A 179 -33.80 5.62 -14.74
C PHE A 179 -32.29 5.43 -14.75
N GLU A 180 -31.67 5.66 -15.89
CA GLU A 180 -30.21 5.75 -16.00
C GLU A 180 -29.75 7.14 -15.58
N VAL A 181 -28.75 7.21 -14.69
CA VAL A 181 -28.13 8.46 -14.28
C VAL A 181 -27.08 8.87 -15.31
N VAL A 182 -27.26 10.02 -15.96
CA VAL A 182 -26.36 10.53 -17.00
C VAL A 182 -25.65 11.79 -16.49
N ASP A 183 -24.37 11.95 -16.81
CA ASP A 183 -23.60 13.14 -16.48
C ASP A 183 -24.08 14.33 -17.32
N ALA A 184 -24.43 15.43 -16.68
CA ALA A 184 -24.81 16.68 -17.33
C ALA A 184 -23.72 17.77 -17.21
N GLY A 185 -22.56 17.44 -16.62
CA GLY A 185 -21.45 18.35 -16.36
C GLY A 185 -21.65 19.23 -15.12
N GLN A 186 -20.56 19.81 -14.63
CA GLN A 186 -20.56 20.77 -13.49
C GLN A 186 -21.24 20.24 -12.22
N GLY A 187 -21.15 18.93 -11.96
CA GLY A 187 -21.78 18.29 -10.80
C GLY A 187 -23.29 18.11 -10.91
N LYS A 188 -23.88 18.33 -12.09
CA LYS A 188 -25.30 18.07 -12.38
C LYS A 188 -25.47 16.69 -13.03
N ILE A 189 -26.67 16.16 -12.91
CA ILE A 189 -27.09 14.89 -13.52
C ILE A 189 -28.34 15.08 -14.37
N ALA A 190 -28.63 14.11 -15.23
CA ALA A 190 -29.94 13.90 -15.83
C ALA A 190 -30.41 12.46 -15.57
N LEU A 191 -31.73 12.25 -15.56
CA LEU A 191 -32.33 10.93 -15.40
C LEU A 191 -32.95 10.50 -16.73
N LYS A 192 -32.40 9.47 -17.36
CA LYS A 192 -32.87 8.95 -18.65
C LYS A 192 -33.84 7.79 -18.42
N ALA A 193 -35.06 7.92 -18.92
CA ALA A 193 -36.10 6.92 -18.79
C ALA A 193 -35.90 5.74 -19.77
N ASP A 194 -36.72 4.70 -19.63
CA ASP A 194 -36.78 3.53 -20.52
C ASP A 194 -37.12 3.87 -21.97
N THR A 195 -37.71 5.04 -22.24
CA THR A 195 -37.97 5.57 -23.59
C THR A 195 -36.73 6.17 -24.26
N GLY A 196 -35.62 6.29 -23.53
CA GLY A 196 -34.41 6.97 -23.99
C GLY A 196 -34.46 8.50 -23.87
N GLN A 197 -35.59 9.06 -23.45
CA GLN A 197 -35.77 10.49 -23.18
C GLN A 197 -35.42 10.83 -21.73
N PHE A 198 -35.12 12.09 -21.45
CA PHE A 198 -34.78 12.57 -20.12
C PHE A 198 -36.02 13.08 -19.36
N VAL A 199 -36.00 12.83 -18.05
CA VAL A 199 -36.84 13.48 -17.06
C VAL A 199 -36.54 14.97 -17.06
N ALA A 200 -37.57 15.79 -17.15
CA ALA A 200 -37.41 17.22 -17.38
C ALA A 200 -38.56 18.04 -16.75
N ARG A 201 -38.23 19.27 -16.36
CA ARG A 201 -39.20 20.28 -15.95
C ARG A 201 -40.06 20.69 -17.12
N CYS A 202 -41.35 20.82 -16.87
CA CYS A 202 -42.37 21.08 -17.86
C CYS A 202 -43.25 22.24 -17.36
N LEU A 203 -43.01 23.43 -17.91
CA LEU A 203 -43.67 24.66 -17.48
C LEU A 203 -45.07 24.78 -18.09
N ASN A 204 -46.07 24.98 -17.23
CA ASN A 204 -47.50 25.12 -17.52
C ASN A 204 -48.07 24.01 -18.39
N CYS A 205 -47.49 22.81 -18.33
CA CYS A 205 -47.87 21.78 -19.29
C CYS A 205 -49.06 20.93 -18.86
N ILE A 206 -49.39 20.91 -17.57
CA ILE A 206 -50.58 20.24 -17.05
C ILE A 206 -51.69 21.27 -16.90
N ILE A 207 -52.73 21.17 -17.73
CA ILE A 207 -53.88 22.09 -17.70
C ILE A 207 -54.63 21.88 -16.38
N GLY A 208 -54.92 22.97 -15.67
CA GLY A 208 -55.56 22.91 -14.36
C GLY A 208 -54.65 22.43 -13.23
N GLY A 209 -53.34 22.27 -13.48
CA GLY A 209 -52.37 21.94 -12.46
C GLY A 209 -52.22 23.05 -11.42
N ARG A 210 -52.09 22.67 -10.14
CA ARG A 210 -51.93 23.61 -9.01
C ARG A 210 -50.64 24.42 -9.08
N PHE A 211 -49.61 23.88 -9.72
CA PHE A 211 -48.29 24.48 -9.84
C PHE A 211 -47.89 24.61 -11.31
N PRO A 212 -47.09 25.62 -11.68
CA PRO A 212 -46.66 25.79 -13.06
C PRO A 212 -45.63 24.73 -13.48
N ASP A 213 -44.78 24.25 -12.56
CA ASP A 213 -43.69 23.33 -12.89
C ASP A 213 -44.01 21.88 -12.51
N PHE A 214 -44.24 21.04 -13.52
CA PHE A 214 -44.38 19.59 -13.38
C PHE A 214 -43.15 18.85 -13.91
N VAL A 215 -42.98 17.60 -13.48
CA VAL A 215 -41.94 16.70 -13.99
C VAL A 215 -42.54 15.74 -15.01
N THR A 216 -41.97 15.73 -16.23
CA THR A 216 -42.39 14.85 -17.33
C THR A 216 -41.17 14.20 -17.99
N VAL A 217 -41.39 13.28 -18.93
CA VAL A 217 -40.33 12.65 -19.73
C VAL A 217 -40.51 13.08 -21.18
N HIS A 218 -39.78 14.09 -21.61
CA HIS A 218 -39.94 14.68 -22.94
C HIS A 218 -38.64 15.24 -23.56
N ALA A 219 -37.57 15.40 -22.78
CA ALA A 219 -36.34 15.98 -23.28
C ALA A 219 -35.55 14.94 -24.09
N ILE A 220 -35.13 15.34 -25.29
CA ILE A 220 -34.42 14.50 -26.26
C ILE A 220 -33.00 15.03 -26.53
N GLY A 221 -32.15 14.18 -27.10
CA GLY A 221 -30.81 14.53 -27.55
C GLY A 221 -29.69 13.81 -26.81
N PRO A 222 -28.42 13.95 -27.27
CA PRO A 222 -27.27 13.32 -26.63
C PRO A 222 -26.80 14.08 -25.37
N ILE A 223 -27.15 15.35 -25.24
CA ILE A 223 -26.81 16.22 -24.10
C ILE A 223 -28.12 16.69 -23.46
N PRO A 224 -28.33 16.50 -22.14
CA PRO A 224 -29.56 16.92 -21.48
C PRO A 224 -29.65 18.46 -21.45
N PRO A 225 -30.76 19.06 -21.91
CA PRO A 225 -30.95 20.52 -21.86
C PRO A 225 -31.09 21.00 -20.40
N PRO A 226 -30.88 22.31 -20.10
CA PRO A 226 -30.85 22.82 -18.73
C PRO A 226 -32.07 22.44 -17.86
N PHE A 227 -33.27 22.43 -18.43
CA PHE A 227 -34.51 22.06 -17.74
C PHE A 227 -34.66 20.54 -17.49
N ALA A 228 -33.72 19.72 -17.96
CA ALA A 228 -33.58 18.29 -17.69
C ALA A 228 -32.38 17.96 -16.79
N GLN A 229 -31.67 18.99 -16.30
CA GLN A 229 -30.52 18.84 -15.42
C GLN A 229 -30.93 19.09 -13.96
N PHE A 230 -30.38 18.28 -13.06
CA PHE A 230 -30.62 18.38 -11.63
C PHE A 230 -29.30 18.39 -10.86
N THR A 231 -29.21 19.21 -9.82
CA THR A 231 -28.13 19.12 -8.83
C THR A 231 -28.59 18.19 -7.70
N PRO A 232 -27.98 17.01 -7.52
CA PRO A 232 -28.31 16.13 -6.42
C PRO A 232 -27.70 16.65 -5.11
N GLU A 233 -28.51 16.71 -4.06
CA GLU A 233 -28.07 17.08 -2.70
C GLU A 233 -28.35 15.94 -1.74
N VAL A 234 -27.32 15.48 -1.01
CA VAL A 234 -27.48 14.44 0.02
C VAL A 234 -27.93 15.11 1.31
N LEU A 235 -29.05 14.65 1.87
CA LEU A 235 -29.64 15.20 3.08
C LEU A 235 -29.08 14.47 4.33
N PRO A 236 -29.15 15.08 5.53
CA PRO A 236 -28.64 14.48 6.77
C PRO A 236 -29.26 13.11 7.13
N ASN A 237 -30.47 12.82 6.62
CA ASN A 237 -31.15 11.54 6.82
C ASN A 237 -30.79 10.48 5.77
N GLY A 238 -29.79 10.75 4.93
CA GLY A 238 -29.32 9.85 3.89
C GLY A 238 -30.24 9.71 2.67
N LYS A 239 -31.30 10.50 2.57
CA LYS A 239 -32.08 10.65 1.33
C LYS A 239 -31.42 11.68 0.42
N ILE A 240 -31.91 11.76 -0.82
CA ILE A 240 -31.48 12.79 -1.77
C ILE A 240 -32.60 13.80 -2.03
N ALA A 241 -32.21 15.02 -2.34
CA ALA A 241 -33.07 16.01 -3.00
C ALA A 241 -32.50 16.30 -4.41
N LEU A 242 -33.39 16.59 -5.37
CA LEU A 242 -33.01 16.92 -6.74
C LEU A 242 -33.38 18.37 -7.02
N LYS A 243 -32.40 19.26 -7.06
CA LYS A 243 -32.59 20.68 -7.33
C LYS A 243 -32.61 20.94 -8.82
N ALA A 244 -33.68 21.54 -9.33
CA ALA A 244 -33.83 21.86 -10.75
C ALA A 244 -33.18 23.20 -11.12
N ASP A 245 -33.23 23.55 -12.41
CA ASP A 245 -32.80 24.83 -12.99
C ASP A 245 -33.47 26.06 -12.37
N THR A 246 -34.66 25.90 -11.78
CA THR A 246 -35.39 26.96 -11.06
C THR A 246 -34.87 27.22 -9.64
N GLY A 247 -33.94 26.40 -9.14
CA GLY A 247 -33.46 26.44 -7.76
C GLY A 247 -34.39 25.77 -6.75
N LYS A 248 -35.55 25.25 -7.20
CA LYS A 248 -36.52 24.47 -6.38
C LYS A 248 -36.28 22.97 -6.54
N TYR A 249 -36.88 22.18 -5.67
CA TYR A 249 -36.66 20.73 -5.59
C TYR A 249 -37.82 19.93 -6.16
N VAL A 250 -37.47 18.82 -6.81
CA VAL A 250 -38.41 17.80 -7.31
C VAL A 250 -39.11 17.15 -6.13
N ASN A 251 -40.44 17.18 -6.10
CA ASN A 251 -41.23 16.69 -4.99
C ASN A 251 -42.50 15.96 -5.42
N ARG A 252 -42.94 14.99 -4.60
CA ARG A 252 -44.26 14.37 -4.71
C ARG A 252 -45.35 15.39 -4.40
N CYS A 253 -46.47 15.33 -5.13
CA CYS A 253 -47.59 16.26 -5.04
C CYS A 253 -48.92 15.52 -5.19
N ARG A 254 -49.65 15.37 -4.07
CA ARG A 254 -50.98 14.73 -4.03
C ARG A 254 -52.07 15.73 -4.41
N GLY A 255 -52.95 15.33 -5.33
CA GLY A 255 -54.09 16.16 -5.77
C GLY A 255 -53.69 17.46 -6.48
N CYS A 256 -52.49 17.50 -7.07
CA CYS A 256 -51.97 18.71 -7.73
C CYS A 256 -52.35 18.81 -9.21
N SER A 257 -52.94 17.75 -9.76
CA SER A 257 -53.49 17.71 -11.13
C SER A 257 -54.60 16.68 -11.21
N SER A 258 -55.33 16.67 -12.32
CA SER A 258 -56.38 15.71 -12.65
C SER A 258 -55.84 14.37 -13.17
N ALA A 259 -54.68 13.94 -12.66
CA ALA A 259 -54.06 12.70 -13.07
C ALA A 259 -54.88 11.48 -12.62
N THR A 260 -54.84 10.41 -13.41
CA THR A 260 -55.43 9.10 -13.04
C THR A 260 -54.66 8.44 -11.89
N ALA A 261 -53.39 8.81 -11.70
CA ALA A 261 -52.60 8.48 -10.51
C ALA A 261 -52.81 9.53 -9.41
N SER A 262 -52.99 9.10 -8.16
CA SER A 262 -53.30 10.00 -7.03
C SER A 262 -52.22 11.06 -6.76
N ASP A 263 -50.96 10.70 -7.03
CA ASP A 263 -49.79 11.49 -6.70
C ASP A 263 -48.92 11.72 -7.95
N THR A 264 -48.65 13.00 -8.20
CA THR A 264 -47.85 13.50 -9.33
C THR A 264 -46.55 14.10 -8.83
N VAL A 265 -45.63 14.47 -9.71
CA VAL A 265 -44.35 15.06 -9.32
C VAL A 265 -44.22 16.48 -9.88
N THR A 266 -43.92 17.42 -9.00
CA THR A 266 -43.78 18.86 -9.27
C THR A 266 -42.40 19.37 -8.87
N ILE A 267 -42.13 20.64 -9.18
CA ILE A 267 -40.89 21.32 -8.76
C ILE A 267 -41.28 22.63 -8.05
N ASN A 268 -41.74 22.53 -6.80
CA ASN A 268 -42.24 23.70 -6.05
C ASN A 268 -41.66 23.86 -4.64
N VAL A 269 -40.95 22.86 -4.10
CA VAL A 269 -40.35 22.93 -2.77
C VAL A 269 -39.08 23.79 -2.78
N THR A 270 -38.91 24.65 -1.78
CA THR A 270 -37.73 25.53 -1.63
C THR A 270 -36.70 25.04 -0.62
N ASP A 271 -37.12 24.19 0.33
CA ASP A 271 -36.26 23.64 1.39
C ASP A 271 -36.60 22.15 1.60
N PRO A 272 -35.77 21.21 1.11
CA PRO A 272 -36.03 19.78 1.19
C PRO A 272 -35.82 19.22 2.60
N LEU A 273 -35.19 19.98 3.52
CA LEU A 273 -35.06 19.57 4.92
C LEU A 273 -36.37 19.75 5.69
N LYS A 274 -37.26 20.63 5.22
CA LYS A 274 -38.56 20.92 5.84
C LYS A 274 -39.73 20.20 5.18
N ASP A 275 -39.57 19.71 3.96
CA ASP A 275 -40.63 19.03 3.22
C ASP A 275 -40.19 17.64 2.77
N THR A 276 -40.71 16.61 3.47
CA THR A 276 -40.40 15.21 3.17
C THR A 276 -40.81 14.77 1.77
N SER A 277 -41.76 15.46 1.11
CA SER A 277 -42.17 15.13 -0.26
C SER A 277 -41.08 15.38 -1.30
N ALA A 278 -40.06 16.19 -0.97
CA ALA A 278 -38.88 16.44 -1.80
C ALA A 278 -37.69 15.50 -1.50
N GLN A 279 -37.89 14.51 -0.61
CA GLN A 279 -36.83 13.62 -0.17
C GLN A 279 -37.01 12.22 -0.76
N TRP A 280 -36.06 11.80 -1.58
CA TRP A 280 -36.13 10.54 -2.31
C TRP A 280 -35.16 9.52 -1.73
N THR A 281 -35.64 8.30 -1.49
CA THR A 281 -34.79 7.15 -1.21
C THR A 281 -34.34 6.58 -2.54
N VAL A 282 -33.02 6.54 -2.79
CA VAL A 282 -32.48 5.90 -3.98
C VAL A 282 -32.52 4.38 -3.80
N VAL A 283 -33.07 3.67 -4.77
CA VAL A 283 -33.07 2.21 -4.83
C VAL A 283 -32.23 1.82 -6.04
N THR A 284 -30.96 1.47 -5.81
CA THR A 284 -30.04 1.08 -6.88
C THR A 284 -30.34 -0.33 -7.38
N ARG A 285 -30.45 -0.51 -8.70
CA ARG A 285 -30.50 -1.83 -9.37
C ARG A 285 -29.37 -1.91 -10.38
N ALA A 286 -28.45 -2.86 -10.21
CA ALA A 286 -27.47 -3.15 -11.25
C ALA A 286 -28.18 -3.76 -12.48
N PRO A 287 -27.93 -3.21 -13.69
CA PRO A 287 -27.39 -4.02 -14.75
C PRO A 287 -26.16 -3.33 -15.35
N GLY A 288 -25.01 -3.85 -14.98
CA GLY A 288 -23.65 -3.50 -15.39
C GLY A 288 -22.73 -4.63 -14.89
N PRO A 289 -21.44 -4.71 -15.29
CA PRO A 289 -20.56 -5.79 -14.86
C PRO A 289 -20.68 -5.93 -13.34
N THR A 290 -20.94 -7.16 -12.88
CA THR A 290 -21.18 -7.49 -11.47
C THR A 290 -20.30 -6.60 -10.61
N PRO A 291 -20.86 -5.68 -9.80
CA PRO A 291 -20.04 -4.83 -8.95
C PRO A 291 -19.12 -5.76 -8.18
N ALA A 292 -17.81 -5.53 -8.31
CA ALA A 292 -16.84 -6.33 -7.58
C ALA A 292 -17.27 -6.34 -6.11
N PRO A 293 -17.39 -7.52 -5.48
CA PRO A 293 -17.88 -7.60 -4.11
C PRO A 293 -16.98 -6.72 -3.26
N ALA A 294 -17.54 -5.79 -2.50
CA ALA A 294 -16.73 -4.95 -1.64
C ALA A 294 -15.89 -5.82 -0.68
N PRO A 295 -14.73 -5.33 -0.20
CA PRO A 295 -13.82 -6.13 0.59
C PRO A 295 -14.53 -6.80 1.77
N ARG A 296 -14.30 -8.09 1.96
CA ARG A 296 -14.77 -8.80 3.16
C ARG A 296 -13.99 -8.29 4.38
N PRO A 297 -14.56 -8.40 5.59
CA PRO A 297 -13.81 -8.11 6.82
C PRO A 297 -12.45 -8.81 6.82
N GLY A 298 -11.37 -8.04 7.00
CA GLY A 298 -10.00 -8.57 7.01
C GLY A 298 -9.43 -8.94 5.65
N GLU A 299 -10.09 -8.60 4.54
CA GLU A 299 -9.57 -8.77 3.19
C GLU A 299 -8.50 -7.71 2.84
N ILE A 300 -8.67 -6.51 3.39
CA ILE A 300 -7.67 -5.43 3.39
C ILE A 300 -7.33 -5.09 4.85
N LEU A 301 -6.05 -4.92 5.14
CA LEU A 301 -5.55 -4.33 6.39
C LEU A 301 -4.67 -3.13 6.06
N VAL A 302 -4.80 -2.06 6.83
CA VAL A 302 -4.09 -0.79 6.61
C VAL A 302 -3.53 -0.29 7.92
N SER A 303 -2.26 0.08 7.92
CA SER A 303 -1.62 0.78 9.04
C SER A 303 -0.72 1.90 8.55
N ARG A 304 -0.75 3.03 9.24
CA ARG A 304 0.07 4.21 8.97
C ARG A 304 0.96 4.49 10.17
N PHE A 305 2.26 4.57 9.94
CA PHE A 305 3.23 4.70 11.03
C PHE A 305 4.49 5.48 10.66
N PHE A 306 5.12 6.02 11.69
CA PHE A 306 6.43 6.64 11.65
C PHE A 306 7.50 5.60 11.28
N ALA A 307 8.36 5.95 10.33
CA ALA A 307 9.36 5.05 9.75
C ALA A 307 10.77 5.65 9.89
N PRO A 308 11.45 5.47 11.04
CA PRO A 308 12.79 6.02 11.24
C PRO A 308 13.84 5.47 10.27
N LYS A 309 13.61 4.29 9.68
CA LYS A 309 14.58 3.59 8.82
C LYS A 309 14.83 4.24 7.46
N ILE A 310 13.90 5.07 6.98
CA ILE A 310 14.03 5.73 5.67
C ILE A 310 14.55 7.17 5.78
N VAL A 311 14.98 7.58 6.96
CA VAL A 311 15.35 8.97 7.23
C VAL A 311 16.80 9.27 6.83
N ASN A 312 17.06 10.48 6.33
CA ASN A 312 18.41 10.98 6.09
C ASN A 312 19.04 11.44 7.42
N PHE A 313 20.11 10.76 7.86
CA PHE A 313 20.81 11.08 9.11
C PHE A 313 22.10 11.87 8.92
N ALA A 314 22.58 12.11 7.69
CA ALA A 314 23.68 13.04 7.46
C ALA A 314 23.28 14.50 7.73
N VAL A 315 21.97 14.79 7.83
CA VAL A 315 21.47 16.10 8.26
C VAL A 315 21.18 16.13 9.76
N SER A 316 21.34 17.31 10.36
CA SER A 316 21.05 17.54 11.78
C SER A 316 19.58 17.23 12.10
N ALA A 317 19.29 16.87 13.35
CA ALA A 317 17.96 16.45 13.78
C ALA A 317 16.89 17.52 13.49
N GLU A 318 17.25 18.80 13.50
CA GLU A 318 16.34 19.93 13.24
C GLU A 318 16.00 20.11 11.76
N LYS A 319 16.87 19.64 10.85
CA LYS A 319 16.69 19.72 9.40
C LYS A 319 16.16 18.42 8.80
N ARG A 320 16.05 17.38 9.62
CA ARG A 320 15.72 16.02 9.23
C ARG A 320 14.27 15.92 8.79
N GLN A 321 14.06 15.42 7.57
CA GLN A 321 12.73 15.01 7.15
C GLN A 321 12.30 13.76 7.92
N THR A 322 11.05 13.74 8.36
CA THR A 322 10.49 12.58 9.05
C THR A 322 9.96 11.60 8.01
N GLY A 323 10.42 10.35 8.10
CA GLY A 323 9.96 9.25 7.26
C GLY A 323 8.66 8.66 7.78
N TRP A 324 7.73 8.38 6.88
CA TRP A 324 6.42 7.80 7.19
C TRP A 324 6.12 6.66 6.23
N ARG A 325 5.40 5.66 6.72
CA ARG A 325 4.98 4.51 5.95
C ARG A 325 3.50 4.26 6.09
N ARG A 326 2.87 3.92 4.97
CA ARG A 326 1.56 3.30 4.94
C ARG A 326 1.72 1.90 4.40
N LEU A 327 1.36 0.91 5.21
CA LEU A 327 1.32 -0.48 4.81
C LEU A 327 -0.14 -0.88 4.53
N VAL A 328 -0.36 -1.44 3.35
CA VAL A 328 -1.64 -2.03 2.94
C VAL A 328 -1.41 -3.49 2.61
N ARG A 329 -2.01 -4.40 3.38
CA ARG A 329 -2.09 -5.83 3.03
C ARG A 329 -3.41 -6.06 2.32
N ILE A 330 -3.36 -6.59 1.10
CA ILE A 330 -4.53 -6.92 0.28
C ILE A 330 -4.47 -8.40 -0.08
N ASN A 331 -5.50 -9.17 0.29
CA ASN A 331 -5.60 -10.58 -0.13
C ASN A 331 -6.03 -10.67 -1.59
N SER A 332 -5.53 -11.63 -2.35
CA SER A 332 -6.08 -11.90 -3.69
C SER A 332 -7.53 -12.37 -3.59
N ARG A 333 -8.42 -11.80 -4.40
CA ARG A 333 -9.80 -12.29 -4.45
C ARG A 333 -9.89 -13.66 -5.13
N PRO A 334 -10.83 -14.53 -4.70
CA PRO A 334 -11.10 -15.78 -5.42
C PRO A 334 -11.34 -15.53 -6.91
N GLY A 335 -10.65 -16.27 -7.76
CA GLY A 335 -10.79 -16.17 -9.22
C GLY A 335 -10.07 -14.98 -9.88
N SER A 336 -9.38 -14.12 -9.13
CA SER A 336 -8.49 -13.11 -9.71
C SER A 336 -7.30 -13.75 -10.41
N GLU A 337 -6.64 -13.02 -11.31
CA GLU A 337 -5.43 -13.52 -11.97
C GLU A 337 -4.34 -13.84 -10.94
N ALA A 338 -4.22 -13.03 -9.88
CA ALA A 338 -3.32 -13.31 -8.76
C ALA A 338 -3.61 -14.65 -8.07
N ASN A 339 -4.89 -14.91 -7.78
CA ASN A 339 -5.29 -16.14 -7.14
C ASN A 339 -5.06 -17.37 -8.03
N LYS A 340 -5.26 -17.26 -9.35
CA LYS A 340 -4.95 -18.32 -10.32
C LYS A 340 -3.46 -18.68 -10.36
N HIS A 341 -2.60 -17.70 -10.08
CA HIS A 341 -1.14 -17.87 -10.03
C HIS A 341 -0.59 -17.98 -8.60
N PHE A 342 -1.43 -18.42 -7.65
CA PHE A 342 -1.04 -18.73 -6.27
C PHE A 342 -0.50 -17.55 -5.44
N VAL A 343 -0.71 -16.31 -5.89
CA VAL A 343 -0.44 -15.13 -5.06
C VAL A 343 -1.56 -15.02 -4.03
N GLU A 344 -1.25 -15.18 -2.75
CA GLU A 344 -2.24 -15.13 -1.68
C GLU A 344 -2.55 -13.68 -1.26
N SER A 345 -1.54 -12.82 -1.25
CA SER A 345 -1.69 -11.42 -0.87
C SER A 345 -0.58 -10.55 -1.46
N ALA A 346 -0.87 -9.25 -1.56
CA ALA A 346 0.11 -8.21 -1.79
C ALA A 346 0.26 -7.36 -0.52
N TRP A 347 1.49 -7.09 -0.13
CA TRP A 347 1.86 -6.18 0.94
C TRP A 347 2.49 -4.95 0.32
N ILE A 348 1.74 -3.84 0.32
CA ILE A 348 2.05 -2.61 -0.40
C ILE A 348 2.48 -1.56 0.62
N LEU A 349 3.71 -1.07 0.50
CA LEU A 349 4.32 -0.12 1.42
C LEU A 349 4.61 1.19 0.69
N PHE A 350 3.84 2.22 1.00
CA PHE A 350 4.07 3.59 0.52
C PHE A 350 5.04 4.29 1.48
N ASN A 351 6.05 4.96 0.92
CA ASN A 351 7.07 5.69 1.67
C ASN A 351 6.91 7.20 1.44
N HIS A 352 6.60 7.93 2.51
CA HIS A 352 6.38 9.37 2.48
C HIS A 352 7.42 10.09 3.34
N PHE A 353 7.65 11.35 3.02
CA PHE A 353 8.50 12.25 3.80
C PHE A 353 7.73 13.50 4.16
N THR A 354 7.90 13.98 5.38
CA THR A 354 7.45 15.30 5.82
C THR A 354 8.65 16.16 6.17
N GLY A 355 8.57 17.45 5.88
CA GLY A 355 9.50 18.44 6.44
C GLY A 355 9.54 18.41 7.98
N PRO A 356 10.49 19.12 8.59
CA PRO A 356 10.64 19.20 10.05
C PRO A 356 9.47 19.94 10.74
N ASP A 357 8.68 20.71 9.99
CA ASP A 357 7.44 21.32 10.48
C ASP A 357 6.35 20.26 10.69
N ILE A 358 5.48 20.49 11.66
CA ILE A 358 4.44 19.52 12.03
C ILE A 358 3.29 19.56 11.02
N HIS A 359 3.17 18.51 10.20
CA HIS A 359 2.04 18.32 9.29
C HIS A 359 1.75 16.83 9.05
N SER A 360 0.54 16.54 8.56
CA SER A 360 0.12 15.17 8.23
C SER A 360 0.86 14.65 6.98
N PRO A 361 1.51 13.47 7.03
CA PRO A 361 2.08 12.81 5.86
C PRO A 361 1.05 12.19 4.91
N PHE A 362 -0.15 11.83 5.39
CA PHE A 362 -1.13 11.01 4.66
C PHE A 362 -2.34 11.80 4.16
N GLY A 363 -2.14 13.09 3.88
CA GLY A 363 -3.16 13.99 3.37
C GLY A 363 -3.86 14.84 4.43
N GLY A 364 -4.59 15.85 3.93
CA GLY A 364 -5.15 16.99 4.65
C GLY A 364 -5.31 18.18 3.69
N SER A 365 -6.39 18.94 3.88
CA SER A 365 -6.66 20.27 3.32
C SER A 365 -5.64 21.31 3.86
N ASN A 366 -5.66 22.57 3.41
CA ASN A 366 -4.81 23.65 3.93
C ASN A 366 -5.25 24.20 5.31
N VAL A 367 -6.16 23.54 6.02
CA VAL A 367 -6.74 24.01 7.30
C VAL A 367 -6.67 22.87 8.33
N PRO A 368 -6.24 23.14 9.58
CA PRO A 368 -6.33 22.14 10.63
C PRO A 368 -7.80 21.79 10.83
N THR A 369 -8.19 20.54 10.61
CA THR A 369 -9.55 20.09 10.89
C THR A 369 -9.55 19.28 12.16
N LEU A 370 -10.26 19.77 13.18
CA LEU A 370 -10.72 18.94 14.29
C LEU A 370 -12.04 18.33 13.84
N GLU A 371 -12.00 17.07 13.45
CA GLU A 371 -13.20 16.36 13.02
C GLU A 371 -13.51 15.27 14.03
N VAL A 372 -14.73 15.32 14.59
CA VAL A 372 -15.28 14.21 15.36
C VAL A 372 -15.83 13.22 14.34
N LYS A 373 -15.06 12.18 14.04
CA LYS A 373 -15.45 11.14 13.09
C LYS A 373 -16.18 10.02 13.82
N PRO A 374 -17.40 9.66 13.40
CA PRO A 374 -18.00 8.40 13.79
C PRO A 374 -17.10 7.28 13.28
N SER A 375 -16.58 6.46 14.19
CA SER A 375 -15.88 5.23 13.86
C SER A 375 -16.66 4.04 14.42
N PRO A 376 -16.40 2.81 13.93
CA PRO A 376 -16.92 1.60 14.58
C PRO A 376 -16.55 1.47 16.07
N TRP A 377 -15.65 2.31 16.57
CA TRP A 377 -15.07 2.26 17.91
C TRP A 377 -15.42 3.49 18.77
N GLY A 378 -16.40 4.29 18.34
CA GLY A 378 -16.84 5.52 19.00
C GLY A 378 -16.48 6.78 18.21
N ASN A 379 -16.89 7.94 18.75
CA ASN A 379 -16.57 9.24 18.18
C ASN A 379 -15.08 9.54 18.42
N VAL A 380 -14.31 9.68 17.35
CA VAL A 380 -12.87 9.98 17.41
C VAL A 380 -12.66 11.43 17.01
N THR A 381 -12.04 12.22 17.89
CA THR A 381 -11.56 13.56 17.53
C THR A 381 -10.22 13.44 16.83
N VAL A 382 -10.21 13.58 15.50
CA VAL A 382 -8.99 13.59 14.70
C VAL A 382 -8.60 15.05 14.47
N SER A 383 -7.43 15.45 14.97
CA SER A 383 -6.79 16.69 14.54
C SER A 383 -5.96 16.39 13.29
N THR A 384 -6.39 16.91 12.15
CA THR A 384 -5.63 16.81 10.89
C THR A 384 -4.97 18.16 10.64
N PRO A 385 -3.64 18.31 10.76
CA PRO A 385 -2.95 19.53 10.38
C PRO A 385 -3.19 19.89 8.90
N PRO A 386 -2.99 21.16 8.50
CA PRO A 386 -2.87 21.52 7.10
C PRO A 386 -1.84 20.62 6.41
N SER A 387 -2.12 20.09 5.22
CA SER A 387 -1.10 19.34 4.48
C SER A 387 -1.19 19.61 2.98
N LYS A 388 -0.05 19.61 2.29
CA LYS A 388 -0.04 19.29 0.87
C LYS A 388 -0.14 17.76 0.77
N LYS A 389 -0.77 17.22 -0.28
CA LYS A 389 -0.66 15.78 -0.56
C LYS A 389 0.84 15.45 -0.72
N ASN A 390 1.39 14.70 0.23
CA ASN A 390 2.77 14.24 0.16
C ASN A 390 2.78 12.90 -0.58
N SER A 391 3.10 12.96 -1.87
CA SER A 391 3.26 11.80 -2.73
C SER A 391 4.25 10.81 -2.12
N SER A 392 3.92 9.52 -2.15
CA SER A 392 4.90 8.47 -1.92
C SER A 392 6.07 8.62 -2.89
N VAL A 393 7.32 8.59 -2.39
CA VAL A 393 8.51 8.69 -3.25
C VAL A 393 8.79 7.38 -3.99
N ASN A 394 8.40 6.25 -3.39
CA ASN A 394 8.27 4.96 -4.05
C ASN A 394 7.27 4.08 -3.28
N THR A 395 6.78 3.04 -3.94
CA THR A 395 5.83 2.06 -3.40
C THR A 395 6.45 0.67 -3.53
N GLN A 396 6.86 0.09 -2.41
CA GLN A 396 7.44 -1.26 -2.36
C GLN A 396 6.31 -2.28 -2.25
N VAL A 397 6.39 -3.39 -2.98
CA VAL A 397 5.36 -4.43 -2.96
C VAL A 397 5.99 -5.80 -2.79
N ALA A 398 5.45 -6.57 -1.84
CA ALA A 398 5.73 -7.98 -1.68
C ALA A 398 4.48 -8.81 -2.06
N LEU A 399 4.58 -9.60 -3.12
CA LEU A 399 3.58 -10.58 -3.50
C LEU A 399 3.90 -11.89 -2.78
N VAL A 400 3.15 -12.19 -1.73
CA VAL A 400 3.30 -13.44 -0.99
C VAL A 400 2.57 -14.54 -1.77
N THR A 401 3.26 -15.65 -2.02
CA THR A 401 2.67 -16.80 -2.70
C THR A 401 2.41 -17.95 -1.74
N ARG A 402 1.39 -18.73 -2.06
CA ARG A 402 1.07 -19.97 -1.36
C ARG A 402 0.52 -20.97 -2.35
N CYS A 403 1.26 -22.06 -2.51
CA CYS A 403 0.82 -23.23 -3.25
C CYS A 403 0.43 -24.33 -2.24
N PRO A 404 -0.87 -24.64 -2.05
CA PRO A 404 -1.27 -25.71 -1.15
C PRO A 404 -0.73 -27.07 -1.62
N GLU A 405 -0.21 -27.89 -0.71
CA GLU A 405 0.33 -29.22 -1.02
C GLU A 405 -0.69 -30.15 -1.70
N SER A 406 -1.98 -29.90 -1.44
CA SER A 406 -3.10 -30.63 -2.03
C SER A 406 -3.39 -30.31 -3.50
N THR A 407 -2.71 -29.32 -4.08
CA THR A 407 -2.98 -28.84 -5.44
C THR A 407 -1.97 -29.46 -6.42
N PRO A 408 -2.38 -30.34 -7.35
CA PRO A 408 -1.46 -31.03 -8.27
C PRO A 408 -0.64 -30.07 -9.14
N GLN A 409 -1.21 -28.92 -9.52
CA GLN A 409 -0.53 -27.87 -10.28
C GLN A 409 0.67 -27.26 -9.51
N CYS A 410 0.74 -27.46 -8.20
CA CYS A 410 1.87 -27.03 -7.37
C CYS A 410 3.04 -28.02 -7.38
N GLN A 411 2.81 -29.27 -7.79
CA GLN A 411 3.87 -30.28 -7.83
C GLN A 411 4.84 -29.95 -8.98
N GLY A 412 5.98 -29.34 -8.65
CA GLY A 412 7.02 -28.91 -9.60
C GLY A 412 7.00 -27.41 -9.95
N ALA A 413 6.05 -26.64 -9.42
CA ALA A 413 6.06 -25.19 -9.59
C ALA A 413 7.18 -24.57 -8.73
N ALA A 414 8.24 -24.08 -9.37
CA ALA A 414 9.35 -23.37 -8.71
C ALA A 414 8.93 -21.94 -8.30
N LEU A 415 7.97 -21.86 -7.37
CA LEU A 415 7.45 -20.63 -6.80
C LEU A 415 8.29 -20.20 -5.59
N ASN A 416 8.69 -18.93 -5.58
CA ASN A 416 9.28 -18.31 -4.41
C ASN A 416 8.18 -17.92 -3.43
N SER A 417 8.47 -17.97 -2.13
CA SER A 417 7.54 -17.53 -1.08
C SER A 417 7.11 -16.06 -1.23
N ILE A 418 8.00 -15.21 -1.77
CA ILE A 418 7.74 -13.80 -2.04
C ILE A 418 8.30 -13.41 -3.41
N TYR A 419 7.58 -12.53 -4.10
CA TYR A 419 8.07 -11.77 -5.23
C TYR A 419 7.97 -10.26 -4.96
N TRP A 420 9.07 -9.56 -5.11
CA TRP A 420 9.21 -8.12 -4.93
C TRP A 420 8.86 -7.34 -6.20
N LEU A 421 8.25 -6.18 -6.04
CA LEU A 421 8.11 -5.13 -7.04
C LEU A 421 8.39 -3.79 -6.36
N ASP A 422 8.93 -2.83 -7.11
CA ASP A 422 8.98 -1.44 -6.68
C ASP A 422 8.33 -0.56 -7.74
N PHE A 423 7.56 0.43 -7.31
CA PHE A 423 7.00 1.46 -8.16
C PHE A 423 7.55 2.82 -7.73
N GLY A 424 7.94 3.66 -8.68
CA GLY A 424 8.43 5.00 -8.42
C GLY A 424 7.36 5.96 -7.88
N PRO A 425 7.63 7.28 -7.90
CA PRO A 425 6.81 8.27 -7.22
C PRO A 425 5.33 8.25 -7.63
N SER A 426 4.43 8.43 -6.67
CA SER A 426 2.98 8.40 -6.93
C SER A 426 2.52 9.55 -7.84
N GLU A 427 3.10 10.75 -7.68
CA GLU A 427 2.91 11.90 -8.59
C GLU A 427 3.35 11.65 -10.04
N LYS A 428 4.17 10.62 -10.28
CA LYS A 428 4.60 10.18 -11.61
C LYS A 428 3.83 8.95 -12.10
N GLY A 429 2.71 8.63 -11.45
CA GLY A 429 1.79 7.58 -11.88
C GLY A 429 2.22 6.16 -11.50
N TYR A 430 3.00 6.00 -10.42
CA TYR A 430 3.37 4.71 -9.83
C TYR A 430 3.97 3.73 -10.86
N LYS A 431 4.87 4.20 -11.71
CA LYS A 431 5.51 3.37 -12.75
C LYS A 431 6.50 2.40 -12.12
N LEU A 432 6.63 1.20 -12.69
CA LEU A 432 7.61 0.23 -12.23
C LEU A 432 9.02 0.84 -12.17
N SER A 433 9.69 0.64 -11.05
CA SER A 433 11.06 1.05 -10.77
C SER A 433 11.92 -0.19 -10.56
N TYR A 434 13.20 -0.08 -10.92
CA TYR A 434 14.18 -1.15 -10.69
C TYR A 434 14.82 -1.06 -9.31
N GLN A 435 14.73 0.11 -8.66
CA GLN A 435 15.44 0.41 -7.43
C GLN A 435 14.52 1.02 -6.37
N LEU A 436 14.95 0.93 -5.12
CA LEU A 436 14.26 1.50 -3.98
C LEU A 436 14.66 2.97 -3.80
N ASP A 437 13.76 3.92 -4.05
CA ASP A 437 14.04 5.35 -3.86
C ASP A 437 13.83 5.83 -2.40
N ALA A 438 13.19 5.01 -1.57
CA ALA A 438 13.30 5.09 -0.11
C ALA A 438 14.00 3.83 0.39
N PHE A 439 15.32 3.89 0.56
CA PHE A 439 16.12 2.77 1.03
C PHE A 439 16.49 2.88 2.51
N PHE A 440 17.12 1.84 3.02
CA PHE A 440 17.23 1.54 4.45
C PHE A 440 18.63 1.77 5.02
N ASP A 441 19.64 2.05 4.17
CA ASP A 441 21.06 2.02 4.50
C ASP A 441 21.79 3.35 4.24
N ALA A 442 22.90 3.56 4.95
CA ALA A 442 23.93 4.59 4.78
C ALA A 442 23.47 6.04 4.57
N GLY A 443 23.14 6.73 5.68
CA GLY A 443 23.46 8.15 5.93
C GLY A 443 22.91 9.22 4.99
N SER A 444 22.27 8.90 3.87
CA SER A 444 21.91 9.83 2.80
C SER A 444 20.70 9.30 2.01
N LEU A 445 20.06 10.08 1.13
CA LEU A 445 18.91 9.66 0.30
C LEU A 445 19.31 9.65 -1.20
N PRO A 446 18.57 8.96 -2.10
CA PRO A 446 18.98 8.89 -3.50
C PRO A 446 19.15 10.29 -4.09
N GLY A 447 20.34 10.56 -4.65
CA GLY A 447 20.75 11.90 -5.11
C GLY A 447 22.08 12.36 -4.49
N ASP A 448 22.50 11.76 -3.38
CA ASP A 448 23.80 12.01 -2.78
C ASP A 448 24.92 11.27 -3.55
N LYS A 449 26.03 11.96 -3.86
CA LYS A 449 27.10 11.49 -4.77
C LYS A 449 27.84 10.22 -4.33
N GLN A 450 27.50 9.61 -3.20
CA GLN A 450 28.27 8.55 -2.54
C GLN A 450 27.49 7.25 -2.30
N GLN A 451 26.32 7.06 -2.93
CA GLN A 451 25.45 5.94 -2.60
C GLN A 451 25.30 4.92 -3.72
N ALA A 452 25.24 3.64 -3.33
CA ALA A 452 24.89 2.56 -4.22
C ALA A 452 23.35 2.36 -4.21
N PRO A 453 22.68 2.37 -5.38
CA PRO A 453 21.24 2.09 -5.46
C PRO A 453 20.93 0.64 -5.10
N TYR A 454 19.81 0.41 -4.41
CA TYR A 454 19.31 -0.92 -4.07
C TYR A 454 18.34 -1.40 -5.14
N PHE A 455 18.76 -2.36 -5.97
CA PHE A 455 17.93 -2.93 -7.01
C PHE A 455 17.13 -4.14 -6.53
N VAL A 456 15.91 -4.27 -7.03
CA VAL A 456 15.06 -5.46 -6.82
C VAL A 456 15.63 -6.63 -7.65
N PRO A 457 15.62 -7.88 -7.15
CA PRO A 457 15.17 -8.31 -5.83
C PRO A 457 16.25 -8.19 -4.75
N ASN A 458 17.53 -8.05 -5.12
CA ASN A 458 18.68 -8.20 -4.23
C ASN A 458 18.61 -7.29 -2.99
N GLY A 459 18.21 -6.03 -3.17
CA GLY A 459 18.03 -5.08 -2.07
C GLY A 459 16.97 -5.51 -1.06
N CYS A 460 15.87 -6.10 -1.52
CA CYS A 460 14.83 -6.67 -0.64
C CYS A 460 15.31 -7.98 0.00
N ASP A 461 15.89 -8.86 -0.82
CA ASP A 461 16.33 -10.20 -0.45
C ASP A 461 17.40 -10.22 0.64
N THR A 462 18.28 -9.21 0.64
CA THR A 462 19.32 -9.01 1.66
C THR A 462 18.71 -8.89 3.06
N CYS A 463 17.58 -8.19 3.20
CA CYS A 463 16.91 -7.96 4.48
C CYS A 463 15.84 -9.01 4.82
N HIS A 464 15.34 -9.72 3.81
CA HIS A 464 14.23 -10.67 3.93
C HIS A 464 14.67 -12.14 3.85
N GLY A 465 15.99 -12.40 3.84
CA GLY A 465 16.55 -13.73 4.04
C GLY A 465 16.39 -14.69 2.85
N SER A 466 16.52 -14.19 1.63
CA SER A 466 16.37 -14.98 0.39
C SER A 466 17.55 -15.93 0.15
N LEU A 467 17.68 -16.97 0.97
CA LEU A 467 18.41 -18.16 0.59
C LEU A 467 17.46 -19.04 -0.23
N ARG A 468 17.58 -18.95 -1.56
CA ARG A 468 16.96 -19.87 -2.54
C ARG A 468 15.44 -19.78 -2.67
N GLY A 469 14.88 -18.56 -2.74
CA GLY A 469 13.44 -18.36 -2.98
C GLY A 469 12.56 -18.53 -1.73
N ASN A 470 13.17 -18.60 -0.55
CA ASN A 470 12.50 -18.72 0.75
C ASN A 470 12.51 -17.41 1.55
N ALA A 471 12.39 -16.27 0.86
CA ALA A 471 12.32 -14.98 1.52
C ALA A 471 11.11 -14.90 2.47
N VAL A 472 11.24 -14.18 3.57
CA VAL A 472 10.17 -14.01 4.56
C VAL A 472 9.93 -12.53 4.85
N LEU A 473 8.70 -12.19 5.20
CA LEU A 473 8.37 -10.86 5.70
C LEU A 473 8.91 -10.73 7.12
N ASN A 474 9.39 -9.53 7.46
CA ASN A 474 9.77 -9.20 8.83
C ASN A 474 8.54 -8.69 9.57
N HIS A 475 8.45 -8.99 10.88
CA HIS A 475 7.37 -8.45 11.70
C HIS A 475 7.46 -6.93 11.81
N LEU A 476 6.31 -6.31 12.06
CA LEU A 476 6.16 -4.88 12.29
C LEU A 476 6.29 -4.61 13.79
N ASP A 477 7.31 -3.87 14.20
CA ASP A 477 7.53 -3.50 15.61
C ASP A 477 7.31 -2.00 15.82
N THR A 478 6.51 -1.66 16.83
CA THR A 478 6.08 -0.30 17.16
C THR A 478 6.81 0.34 18.32
N ASP A 479 7.29 -0.47 19.27
CA ASP A 479 7.82 0.04 20.55
C ASP A 479 9.05 0.91 20.28
N HIS A 480 9.88 0.48 19.32
CA HIS A 480 11.02 1.25 18.83
C HIS A 480 10.65 2.66 18.34
N TRP A 481 9.46 2.86 17.76
CA TRP A 481 9.06 4.16 17.25
C TRP A 481 8.89 5.18 18.37
N MET A 482 8.31 4.76 19.50
CA MET A 482 8.05 5.62 20.66
C MET A 482 9.33 6.00 21.37
N ASP A 483 10.18 5.01 21.52
CA ASP A 483 11.41 5.08 22.26
C ASP A 483 12.44 6.05 21.65
N ARG A 484 12.44 6.17 20.32
CA ARG A 484 13.24 7.14 19.56
C ARG A 484 12.83 8.60 19.81
N LEU A 485 11.65 8.82 20.38
CA LEU A 485 11.21 10.16 20.76
C LEU A 485 11.85 10.63 22.07
N ALA A 486 12.16 9.70 22.98
CA ALA A 486 12.73 10.00 24.29
C ALA A 486 14.24 10.30 24.23
N ASP A 487 14.95 9.67 23.29
CA ASP A 487 16.40 9.81 23.13
C ASP A 487 16.82 11.08 22.33
N GLY A 488 15.84 11.88 21.87
CA GLY A 488 16.08 13.14 21.16
C GLY A 488 16.32 13.02 19.65
N ASP A 489 16.14 11.83 19.06
CA ASP A 489 16.38 11.61 17.62
C ASP A 489 15.37 12.31 16.70
N PHE A 490 14.14 12.51 17.21
CA PHE A 490 13.01 13.11 16.49
C PHE A 490 12.31 14.17 17.35
N PRO A 491 12.97 15.30 17.66
CA PRO A 491 12.41 16.32 18.55
C PRO A 491 11.13 16.95 17.99
N ALA A 492 10.94 16.93 16.67
CA ALA A 492 9.69 17.38 16.03
C ALA A 492 8.49 16.47 16.39
N LEU A 493 8.71 15.16 16.58
CA LEU A 493 7.68 14.19 16.92
C LEU A 493 7.39 14.10 18.44
N ALA A 494 8.33 14.55 19.28
CA ALA A 494 8.14 14.60 20.73
C ALA A 494 7.14 15.68 21.18
N ARG A 495 6.81 16.64 20.31
CA ARG A 495 5.93 17.78 20.64
C ARG A 495 4.47 17.34 20.82
N PRO A 496 3.69 17.96 21.72
CA PRO A 496 2.28 17.59 21.97
C PRO A 496 1.39 17.58 20.72
N GLU A 497 1.62 18.48 19.78
CA GLU A 497 0.85 18.68 18.56
C GLU A 497 1.30 17.81 17.37
N ALA A 498 2.42 17.11 17.48
CA ALA A 498 2.90 16.20 16.43
C ALA A 498 1.96 15.00 16.22
N PRO A 499 1.89 14.40 15.02
CA PRO A 499 1.17 13.15 14.83
C PRO A 499 1.74 12.04 15.71
N ALA A 500 0.90 11.07 16.09
CA ALA A 500 1.34 9.90 16.82
C ALA A 500 2.21 8.98 15.94
N VAL A 501 3.13 8.23 16.56
CA VAL A 501 4.03 7.31 15.84
C VAL A 501 3.27 6.19 15.14
N LEU A 502 2.22 5.66 15.78
CA LEU A 502 1.16 4.92 15.11
C LEU A 502 0.07 5.94 14.79
N PHE A 503 0.07 6.43 13.55
CA PHE A 503 -0.71 7.59 13.13
C PHE A 503 -2.21 7.40 13.39
N ASP A 504 -2.68 6.16 13.24
CA ASP A 504 -4.09 5.76 13.38
C ASP A 504 -4.57 5.69 14.84
N ALA A 505 -3.64 5.59 15.78
CA ALA A 505 -3.92 5.25 17.17
C ALA A 505 -4.10 6.46 18.10
N GLY A 506 -3.62 7.63 17.69
CA GLY A 506 -3.42 8.75 18.62
C GLY A 506 -2.28 8.49 19.61
N LYS A 507 -2.06 9.42 20.54
CA LYS A 507 -0.95 9.37 21.51
C LYS A 507 -1.27 8.62 22.80
N ASP A 508 -2.54 8.45 23.13
CA ASP A 508 -2.95 7.75 24.34
C ASP A 508 -2.93 6.24 24.11
N ILE A 509 -1.84 5.60 24.57
CA ILE A 509 -1.62 4.14 24.47
C ILE A 509 -2.64 3.32 25.26
N LYS A 510 -3.44 3.93 26.14
CA LYS A 510 -4.49 3.25 26.92
C LYS A 510 -5.86 3.38 26.28
N SER A 511 -5.99 4.18 25.21
CA SER A 511 -7.27 4.43 24.57
C SER A 511 -7.78 3.19 23.79
N PRO A 512 -9.10 3.01 23.67
CA PRO A 512 -9.68 1.98 22.80
C PRO A 512 -9.25 2.12 21.33
N GLN A 513 -9.05 3.36 20.87
CA GLN A 513 -8.55 3.65 19.53
C GLN A 513 -7.14 3.10 19.33
N TYR A 514 -6.24 3.34 20.28
CA TYR A 514 -4.89 2.80 20.20
C TYR A 514 -4.91 1.28 20.17
N ALA A 515 -5.72 0.65 21.04
CA ALA A 515 -5.87 -0.80 21.04
C ALA A 515 -6.39 -1.36 19.71
N ALA A 516 -7.35 -0.68 19.06
CA ALA A 516 -7.89 -1.08 17.76
C ALA A 516 -6.86 -0.94 16.63
N ALA A 517 -6.14 0.17 16.56
CA ALA A 517 -5.08 0.39 15.56
C ALA A 517 -3.91 -0.59 15.75
N PHE A 518 -3.53 -0.86 17.01
CA PHE A 518 -2.51 -1.83 17.34
C PHE A 518 -2.93 -3.27 16.98
N ASP A 519 -4.21 -3.61 17.12
CA ASP A 519 -4.72 -4.93 16.71
C ASP A 519 -4.52 -5.20 15.21
N VAL A 520 -4.56 -4.16 14.37
CA VAL A 520 -4.22 -4.30 12.94
C VAL A 520 -2.78 -4.79 12.78
N LEU A 521 -1.83 -4.23 13.53
CA LEU A 521 -0.43 -4.68 13.51
C LEU A 521 -0.28 -6.09 14.06
N ARG A 522 -1.01 -6.44 15.13
CA ARG A 522 -1.04 -7.81 15.67
C ARG A 522 -1.51 -8.81 14.62
N ARG A 523 -2.57 -8.50 13.88
CA ARG A 523 -3.10 -9.34 12.80
C ARG A 523 -2.12 -9.47 11.63
N LEU A 524 -1.47 -8.37 11.24
CA LEU A 524 -0.41 -8.39 10.22
C LEU A 524 0.74 -9.31 10.68
N ASN A 525 1.21 -9.19 11.92
CA ASN A 525 2.26 -10.04 12.47
C ASN A 525 1.84 -11.52 12.62
N GLN A 526 0.57 -11.80 12.89
CA GLN A 526 0.04 -13.16 12.88
C GLN A 526 0.10 -13.80 11.49
N GLU A 527 -0.20 -13.04 10.44
CA GLU A 527 -0.08 -13.51 9.05
C GLU A 527 1.38 -13.72 8.63
N ILE A 528 2.26 -12.80 9.03
CA ILE A 528 3.71 -12.93 8.85
C ILE A 528 4.22 -14.20 9.53
N ALA A 529 3.86 -14.46 10.79
CA ALA A 529 4.23 -15.70 11.49
C ALA A 529 3.70 -16.95 10.78
N THR A 530 2.47 -16.89 10.28
CA THR A 530 1.87 -18.01 9.53
C THR A 530 2.63 -18.28 8.23
N MET A 531 3.10 -17.24 7.53
CA MET A 531 3.93 -17.42 6.35
C MET A 531 5.33 -17.94 6.70
N GLN A 532 6.00 -17.34 7.68
CA GLN A 532 7.32 -17.78 8.15
C GLN A 532 7.31 -19.24 8.63
N GLN A 533 6.26 -19.68 9.33
CA GLN A 533 6.10 -21.08 9.75
C GLN A 533 6.05 -22.06 8.58
N ARG A 534 5.57 -21.65 7.41
CA ARG A 534 5.53 -22.49 6.21
C ARG A 534 6.87 -22.45 5.46
N THR A 535 7.46 -21.26 5.36
CA THR A 535 8.67 -21.03 4.55
C THR A 535 9.95 -21.45 5.27
N ASN A 536 10.09 -21.11 6.55
CA ASN A 536 11.26 -21.40 7.37
C ASN A 536 10.87 -21.60 8.85
N PRO A 537 10.32 -22.78 9.21
CA PRO A 537 9.78 -23.04 10.56
C PRO A 537 10.81 -23.01 11.69
N ALA A 538 12.10 -23.16 11.37
CA ALA A 538 13.21 -23.11 12.32
C ALA A 538 14.00 -21.80 12.23
N GLY A 539 13.52 -20.83 11.44
CA GLY A 539 14.21 -19.56 11.22
C GLY A 539 14.04 -18.59 12.38
N PHE A 540 15.07 -17.77 12.59
CA PHE A 540 15.07 -16.70 13.59
C PHE A 540 13.86 -15.75 13.46
N HIS A 541 13.48 -15.39 12.21
CA HIS A 541 12.34 -14.50 11.94
C HIS A 541 11.03 -14.97 12.59
N LEU A 542 10.77 -16.29 12.59
CA LEU A 542 9.59 -16.86 13.23
C LEU A 542 9.66 -16.79 14.75
N ALA A 543 10.82 -17.10 15.33
CA ALA A 543 11.04 -17.00 16.77
C ALA A 543 10.82 -15.54 17.25
N ALA A 544 11.38 -14.57 16.53
CA ALA A 544 11.20 -13.15 16.80
C ALA A 544 9.73 -12.71 16.68
N THR A 545 9.04 -13.11 15.61
CA THR A 545 7.63 -12.74 15.40
C THR A 545 6.71 -13.37 16.46
N ARG A 546 6.97 -14.62 16.86
CA ARG A 546 6.23 -15.27 17.95
C ARG A 546 6.47 -14.59 19.28
N LYS A 547 7.71 -14.23 19.57
CA LYS A 547 8.04 -13.47 20.77
C LYS A 547 7.23 -12.18 20.75
N TRP A 548 7.31 -11.38 19.67
CA TRP A 548 6.51 -10.16 19.49
C TRP A 548 5.01 -10.38 19.80
N LEU A 549 4.40 -11.40 19.20
CA LEU A 549 3.00 -11.73 19.44
C LEU A 549 2.71 -12.09 20.89
N GLU A 550 3.62 -12.78 21.59
CA GLU A 550 3.54 -13.15 23.01
C GLU A 550 3.46 -11.91 23.93
N MET A 551 4.38 -10.95 23.84
CA MET A 551 4.28 -9.77 24.73
C MET A 551 3.05 -8.92 24.45
N HIS A 552 2.59 -8.89 23.19
CA HIS A 552 1.46 -8.06 22.80
C HIS A 552 0.12 -8.81 22.78
N GLN A 553 0.00 -9.95 23.47
CA GLN A 553 -1.27 -10.70 23.56
C GLN A 553 -2.36 -9.89 24.27
N THR A 554 -2.03 -9.23 25.38
CA THR A 554 -3.00 -8.58 26.28
C THR A 554 -2.75 -7.09 26.48
N ALA A 555 -1.58 -6.59 26.10
CA ALA A 555 -1.19 -5.21 26.28
C ALA A 555 -0.71 -4.60 24.96
N VAL A 556 -0.94 -3.29 24.86
CA VAL A 556 -0.53 -2.45 23.74
C VAL A 556 0.54 -1.43 24.15
N ALA A 557 0.84 -1.39 25.46
CA ALA A 557 1.93 -0.62 26.01
C ALA A 557 3.25 -1.39 25.80
N PRO A 558 4.37 -0.68 25.56
CA PRO A 558 5.68 -1.31 25.44
C PRO A 558 6.06 -2.07 26.72
N GLU A 559 6.66 -3.27 26.57
CA GLU A 559 7.32 -3.95 27.68
C GLU A 559 8.59 -3.17 28.03
N LEU A 560 8.83 -2.89 29.33
CA LEU A 560 9.96 -2.05 29.76
C LEU A 560 11.20 -2.87 30.11
N ASP A 561 11.06 -4.11 30.54
CA ASP A 561 12.21 -4.95 30.87
C ASP A 561 12.83 -5.53 29.61
N LEU A 562 14.00 -5.01 29.22
CA LEU A 562 14.75 -5.47 28.03
C LEU A 562 14.85 -7.01 28.02
N VAL A 563 15.31 -7.64 29.10
CA VAL A 563 15.53 -9.09 29.13
C VAL A 563 14.26 -9.88 28.81
N LYS A 564 13.08 -9.41 29.22
CA LYS A 564 11.79 -10.06 28.89
C LYS A 564 11.43 -9.94 27.42
N ARG A 565 11.92 -8.91 26.75
CA ARG A 565 11.83 -8.71 25.32
C ARG A 565 12.77 -9.63 24.53
N SER A 566 13.67 -10.36 25.20
CA SER A 566 14.69 -11.11 24.50
C SER A 566 14.18 -12.38 23.81
N VAL A 567 14.79 -12.70 22.67
CA VAL A 567 14.46 -13.90 21.89
C VAL A 567 15.43 -15.01 22.25
N ASN A 568 14.92 -16.11 22.80
CA ASN A 568 15.70 -17.32 22.95
C ASN A 568 15.70 -18.07 21.61
N PHE A 569 16.84 -18.08 20.92
CA PHE A 569 17.00 -18.78 19.64
C PHE A 569 18.34 -19.49 19.57
N PHE A 570 18.29 -20.83 19.49
CA PHE A 570 19.49 -21.65 19.38
C PHE A 570 19.88 -21.82 17.91
N ASN A 571 20.90 -21.09 17.48
CA ASN A 571 21.39 -21.20 16.11
C ASN A 571 22.32 -22.42 15.98
N THR A 572 21.82 -23.56 15.51
CA THR A 572 22.66 -24.76 15.31
C THR A 572 23.42 -24.77 14.00
N GLY A 573 23.02 -23.92 13.04
CA GLY A 573 23.54 -23.95 11.67
C GLY A 573 24.42 -22.76 11.29
N HIS A 574 24.77 -21.88 12.23
CA HIS A 574 25.54 -20.68 11.92
C HIS A 574 26.96 -21.04 11.44
N PRO A 575 27.45 -20.49 10.31
CA PRO A 575 28.81 -20.75 9.86
C PRO A 575 29.90 -20.38 10.87
N LEU A 576 29.68 -19.30 11.64
CA LEU A 576 30.61 -18.81 12.65
C LEU A 576 30.59 -19.61 13.97
N LYS A 577 29.57 -20.48 14.17
CA LYS A 577 29.52 -21.36 15.34
C LYS A 577 30.69 -22.36 15.40
N LYS A 578 31.39 -22.57 14.29
CA LYS A 578 32.54 -23.50 14.24
C LYS A 578 33.66 -23.12 15.21
N ASP A 579 33.81 -21.85 15.50
CA ASP A 579 34.86 -21.32 16.37
C ASP A 579 34.41 -21.23 17.84
N ARG A 580 33.14 -21.55 18.12
CA ARG A 580 32.54 -21.48 19.45
C ARG A 580 32.78 -22.77 20.24
N LYS A 581 33.10 -22.63 21.54
CA LYS A 581 33.15 -23.74 22.51
C LYS A 581 31.84 -24.55 22.46
N PRO A 582 31.90 -25.89 22.43
CA PRO A 582 30.69 -26.71 22.42
C PRO A 582 29.79 -26.39 23.62
N SER A 583 28.51 -26.08 23.35
CA SER A 583 27.48 -25.91 24.37
C SER A 583 26.34 -26.89 24.14
N SER A 584 25.86 -27.53 25.21
CA SER A 584 24.69 -28.42 25.19
C SER A 584 23.36 -27.66 25.30
N ALA A 585 23.40 -26.36 25.61
CA ALA A 585 22.21 -25.53 25.81
C ALA A 585 22.37 -24.15 25.15
N PRO A 586 21.26 -23.49 24.77
CA PRO A 586 21.29 -22.11 24.32
C PRO A 586 21.76 -21.16 25.43
N LEU A 587 22.45 -20.10 25.04
CA LEU A 587 22.74 -18.96 25.91
C LEU A 587 21.48 -18.12 26.07
N ASN A 588 21.14 -17.81 27.32
CA ASN A 588 20.02 -16.94 27.63
C ASN A 588 20.53 -15.65 28.26
N TRP A 589 19.83 -14.55 27.96
CA TRP A 589 20.00 -13.33 28.72
C TRP A 589 19.49 -13.51 30.15
N THR A 590 20.20 -12.91 31.10
CA THR A 590 19.88 -12.95 32.52
C THR A 590 19.54 -11.57 33.04
N ALA A 591 18.98 -11.49 34.25
CA ALA A 591 18.76 -10.22 34.93
C ALA A 591 20.04 -9.59 35.51
N SER A 592 21.23 -10.10 35.16
CA SER A 592 22.51 -9.52 35.60
C SER A 592 22.68 -8.10 35.04
N ALA A 593 23.43 -7.27 35.77
CA ALA A 593 23.68 -5.90 35.35
C ALA A 593 24.40 -5.84 34.00
N GLU A 594 25.36 -6.74 33.77
CA GLU A 594 26.14 -6.81 32.53
C GLU A 594 25.28 -7.19 31.32
N ASP A 595 24.39 -8.19 31.45
CA ASP A 595 23.49 -8.56 30.35
C ASP A 595 22.55 -7.40 30.00
N ARG A 596 21.95 -6.76 31.01
CA ARG A 596 21.08 -5.59 30.80
C ARG A 596 21.83 -4.42 30.15
N GLU A 597 23.07 -4.18 30.55
CA GLU A 597 23.92 -3.14 29.99
C GLU A 597 24.30 -3.44 28.53
N LEU A 598 24.78 -4.66 28.26
CA LEU A 598 25.17 -5.10 26.91
C LEU A 598 23.98 -4.99 25.96
N ILE A 599 22.84 -5.55 26.33
CA ILE A 599 21.60 -5.44 25.57
C ILE A 599 21.22 -3.98 25.30
N GLY A 600 21.27 -3.12 26.33
CA GLY A 600 20.94 -1.69 26.19
C GLY A 600 21.85 -0.98 25.18
N LEU A 601 23.16 -1.28 25.22
CA LEU A 601 24.15 -0.75 24.28
C LEU A 601 23.99 -1.34 22.87
N MET A 602 23.61 -2.60 22.74
CA MET A 602 23.30 -3.22 21.45
C MET A 602 22.02 -2.65 20.82
N ASN A 603 20.96 -2.43 21.60
CA ASN A 603 19.72 -1.78 21.15
C ASN A 603 19.97 -0.35 20.68
N LYS A 604 20.93 0.33 21.31
CA LYS A 604 21.51 1.52 20.75
C LYS A 604 22.18 1.16 19.41
N TYR A 605 23.26 0.38 19.38
CA TYR A 605 24.18 0.27 18.23
C TYR A 605 23.60 -0.43 16.98
N CYS A 606 23.00 -1.61 17.13
CA CYS A 606 22.71 -2.53 16.03
C CYS A 606 21.32 -2.35 15.38
N TYR A 607 20.54 -1.35 15.80
CA TYR A 607 19.10 -1.27 15.50
C TYR A 607 18.73 -1.14 14.00
N ARG A 608 19.58 -0.50 13.20
CA ARG A 608 19.27 -0.19 11.78
C ARG A 608 19.23 -1.44 10.90
N CYS A 609 20.21 -2.33 11.04
CA CYS A 609 20.32 -3.55 10.22
C CYS A 609 19.49 -4.72 10.74
N HIS A 610 19.16 -4.77 12.02
CA HIS A 610 18.43 -5.90 12.59
C HIS A 610 16.92 -5.77 12.57
N GLY A 611 16.39 -4.76 11.87
CA GLY A 611 15.11 -4.96 11.18
C GLY A 611 13.86 -5.02 12.06
N ALA A 612 14.01 -5.10 13.36
CA ALA A 612 13.15 -4.76 14.49
C ALA A 612 14.20 -4.48 15.58
N VAL A 613 14.07 -3.50 16.48
CA VAL A 613 13.58 -3.79 17.83
C VAL A 613 13.86 -2.61 18.78
N ARG A 614 12.88 -2.28 19.62
CA ARG A 614 13.08 -2.26 21.09
C ARG A 614 12.27 -3.40 21.70
N PHE A 615 12.34 -4.56 21.05
CA PHE A 615 12.37 -5.86 21.71
C PHE A 615 13.82 -6.18 22.20
N ASP A 616 14.25 -7.42 22.38
CA ASP A 616 15.68 -7.77 22.42
C ASP A 616 15.84 -8.93 21.42
N VAL A 617 15.81 -8.67 20.12
CA VAL A 617 16.01 -9.72 19.10
C VAL A 617 17.41 -10.30 19.11
N PHE A 618 18.30 -9.77 19.92
CA PHE A 618 19.52 -10.46 20.23
C PHE A 618 19.15 -11.74 20.94
N SER A 619 19.28 -12.87 20.26
CA SER A 619 19.54 -14.11 20.97
C SER A 619 20.97 -14.02 21.46
N LYS A 620 21.22 -14.25 22.75
CA LYS A 620 22.58 -14.23 23.31
C LYS A 620 23.50 -15.21 22.55
N ASP A 621 22.94 -16.34 22.08
CA ASP A 621 23.63 -17.24 21.16
C ASP A 621 24.08 -16.55 19.87
N MET A 622 23.17 -15.82 19.21
CA MET A 622 23.51 -15.15 17.94
C MET A 622 24.49 -14.01 18.15
N VAL A 623 24.42 -13.29 19.28
CA VAL A 623 25.42 -12.26 19.59
C VAL A 623 26.78 -12.90 19.79
N ALA A 624 26.87 -13.98 20.56
CA ALA A 624 28.10 -14.72 20.75
C ALA A 624 28.66 -15.19 19.40
N ASP A 625 27.84 -15.81 18.55
CA ASP A 625 28.25 -16.28 17.22
C ASP A 625 28.71 -15.14 16.28
N GLU A 626 28.32 -13.90 16.53
CA GLU A 626 28.63 -12.70 15.73
C GLU A 626 29.59 -11.72 16.45
N SER A 627 30.13 -12.06 17.62
CA SER A 627 30.94 -11.15 18.43
C SER A 627 32.13 -10.57 17.65
N SER A 628 32.88 -11.38 16.92
CA SER A 628 34.01 -10.90 16.11
C SER A 628 33.57 -9.95 14.98
N PRO A 629 32.59 -10.30 14.12
CA PRO A 629 32.04 -9.37 13.15
C PRO A 629 31.42 -8.09 13.75
N ILE A 630 30.91 -8.14 14.98
CA ILE A 630 30.43 -6.95 15.70
C ILE A 630 31.61 -6.05 16.09
N LEU A 631 32.68 -6.62 16.64
CA LEU A 631 33.90 -5.89 17.02
C LEU A 631 34.56 -5.24 15.80
N ASP A 632 34.68 -5.97 14.69
CA ASP A 632 35.20 -5.43 13.43
C ASP A 632 34.41 -4.21 12.96
N ARG A 633 33.08 -4.20 13.13
CA ARG A 633 32.23 -3.07 12.71
C ARG A 633 32.28 -1.91 13.69
N LEU A 634 32.48 -2.19 14.98
CA LEU A 634 32.70 -1.18 16.01
C LEU A 634 34.03 -0.47 15.78
N ASP A 635 35.09 -1.21 15.48
CA ASP A 635 36.43 -0.67 15.25
C ASP A 635 37.05 -1.13 13.92
N PRO A 636 36.53 -0.63 12.78
CA PRO A 636 36.96 -1.08 11.47
C PRO A 636 38.39 -0.65 11.18
N ASN A 637 39.19 -1.56 10.63
CA ASN A 637 40.54 -1.25 10.16
C ASN A 637 40.51 -0.31 8.91
N PRO A 638 41.64 0.30 8.52
CA PRO A 638 41.67 1.27 7.41
C PRO A 638 41.19 0.74 6.04
N THR A 639 41.22 -0.57 5.82
CA THR A 639 40.67 -1.20 4.61
C THR A 639 39.17 -1.33 4.71
N GLN A 640 38.66 -1.82 5.85
CA GLN A 640 37.25 -1.96 6.14
C GLN A 640 36.52 -0.60 6.13
N GLN A 641 37.14 0.47 6.64
CA GLN A 641 36.61 1.83 6.60
C GLN A 641 36.30 2.35 5.19
N LYS A 642 36.94 1.80 4.16
CA LYS A 642 36.72 2.19 2.76
C LYS A 642 35.52 1.49 2.12
N ILE A 643 34.97 0.45 2.77
CA ILE A 643 33.84 -0.31 2.26
C ILE A 643 32.54 0.43 2.64
N LEU A 644 31.74 0.79 1.64
CA LEU A 644 30.47 1.48 1.87
C LEU A 644 29.52 0.58 2.67
N GLY A 645 29.01 1.10 3.79
CA GLY A 645 28.10 0.39 4.68
C GLY A 645 28.77 -0.59 5.64
N PHE A 646 30.11 -0.58 5.77
CA PHE A 646 30.80 -1.46 6.72
C PHE A 646 30.60 -1.06 8.19
N LYS A 647 30.80 0.22 8.51
CA LYS A 647 30.58 0.74 9.87
C LYS A 647 29.10 0.78 10.20
N MET A 648 28.73 0.21 11.35
CA MET A 648 27.40 0.28 11.93
C MET A 648 27.37 1.25 13.12
N PRO A 649 26.18 1.77 13.50
CA PRO A 649 25.19 2.28 12.58
C PRO A 649 25.68 3.59 11.92
N VAL A 650 25.27 3.83 10.68
CA VAL A 650 25.61 5.02 9.87
C VAL A 650 24.86 6.29 10.25
N ASP A 651 23.91 6.23 11.18
CA ASP A 651 23.02 7.34 11.54
C ASP A 651 23.27 7.97 12.91
N ARG A 652 24.25 7.44 13.64
CA ARG A 652 24.69 7.99 14.92
C ARG A 652 26.10 7.53 15.21
N ASP A 653 26.92 8.47 15.66
CA ASP A 653 28.10 8.10 16.42
C ASP A 653 27.64 7.80 17.84
N MET A 654 27.94 6.58 18.29
CA MET A 654 27.78 6.24 19.70
C MET A 654 28.80 7.05 20.51
N ASP A 655 28.40 7.54 21.69
CA ASP A 655 29.33 8.21 22.60
C ASP A 655 30.58 7.33 22.78
N PRO A 656 31.81 7.89 22.72
CA PRO A 656 33.02 7.09 22.81
C PRO A 656 33.08 6.17 24.04
N LYS A 657 32.50 6.57 25.18
CA LYS A 657 32.43 5.74 26.39
C LYS A 657 31.47 4.58 26.20
N ASP A 658 30.26 4.85 25.68
CA ASP A 658 29.28 3.80 25.37
C ASP A 658 29.84 2.80 24.34
N LYS A 659 30.58 3.29 23.34
CA LYS A 659 31.22 2.46 22.31
C LYS A 659 32.30 1.56 22.91
N GLN A 660 33.21 2.13 23.70
CA GLN A 660 34.26 1.38 24.37
C GLN A 660 33.65 0.31 25.30
N ARG A 661 32.63 0.69 26.06
CA ARG A 661 31.94 -0.22 26.98
C ARG A 661 31.24 -1.36 26.25
N LEU A 662 30.63 -1.09 25.09
CA LEU A 662 30.03 -2.11 24.24
C LEU A 662 31.09 -3.10 23.74
N MET A 663 32.26 -2.61 23.31
CA MET A 663 33.38 -3.46 22.88
C MET A 663 33.84 -4.39 24.01
N GLU A 664 34.07 -3.86 25.21
CA GLU A 664 34.47 -4.65 26.40
C GLU A 664 33.49 -5.78 26.71
N LEU A 665 32.18 -5.50 26.67
CA LEU A 665 31.14 -6.49 26.96
C LEU A 665 31.03 -7.56 25.87
N ILE A 666 31.25 -7.20 24.59
CA ILE A 666 31.27 -8.16 23.48
C ILE A 666 32.53 -9.02 23.50
N GLU A 667 33.70 -8.44 23.80
CA GLU A 667 34.97 -9.17 23.99
C GLU A 667 34.86 -10.17 25.13
N LYS A 668 34.29 -9.76 26.27
CA LYS A 668 34.02 -10.67 27.38
C LYS A 668 33.12 -11.85 26.96
N LEU A 669 32.02 -11.57 26.25
CA LEU A 669 31.13 -12.61 25.74
C LEU A 669 31.86 -13.54 24.74
N TYR A 670 32.73 -12.98 23.91
CA TYR A 670 33.56 -13.74 22.98
C TYR A 670 34.48 -14.70 23.75
N ASP A 671 35.25 -14.22 24.72
CA ASP A 671 36.17 -15.02 25.54
C ASP A 671 35.45 -16.12 26.35
N GLU A 672 34.23 -15.85 26.81
CA GLU A 672 33.40 -16.85 27.49
C GLU A 672 32.96 -17.98 26.54
N THR A 673 32.77 -17.67 25.26
CA THR A 673 32.07 -18.55 24.31
C THR A 673 32.96 -19.18 23.24
N HIS A 674 34.11 -18.61 22.91
CA HIS A 674 35.11 -19.10 21.95
C HIS A 674 36.38 -19.48 22.71
#